data_AF-A0A3E0RJ49-F1
#
_entry.id   AF-A0A3E0RJ49-F1
#
_cell.length_a   1.000
_cell.length_b   1.000
_cell.length_c   1.000
_cell.angle_alpha   90.00
_cell.angle_beta   90.00
_cell.angle_gamma   90.00
#
_symmetry.space_group_name_H-M   'P 1'
#
loop_
_entity.id
_entity.type
_entity.pdbx_description
1 polymer ?
#
loop_
_entity_poly.entity_id
_entity_poly.type
_entity_poly.pdbx_seq_one_letter_code
_entity_poly.pdbx_strand_id
1 'polypeptide(L)'
;KDNLFAYGHIGTFKTQYRPLYTLGSDTITDPNDPNYGKVMDAYTLAVFQSANVDYTPGENNPILANYTSNFYDFVDQNLIFNRARSLEDIRAGGGLLNGDQPSSVYGLWGNVGANQASYGKSLNDQFRITASSTFDIKDHSLIVGVEYEQRFDRSYSVGATGLWTLMRLLQNDAIRELDLNNPIASYDNNGVFQDTLNYPRLFDADKPRTFDRNLRETLGLDPNGTDWLDIDSYDPSTFSLDMFSANELLNIGSSQYIGYYGFDYLGNRLTTRPSLTDFFATDAQGNSPRLIGAFEPIYMAGYIQDQFTYEDLFFNIGVRVDRFDANQPVLADPYVLYPAYSVGDLGATTLAGYDVPEGISDDAVVYVDDQENPSAIVGYREGTTWYTANGEVEANPKNIADLSGGIKPFLKNPGIEDQKLAVTANESFKDYTPQVTVSPRISFQFPISDEAEFFAHYDIMVQRPDPGVNRMNPITFLQLENGNNGGLLSNPDLKPQRTTDYEIGFRQKLNDNSALKLSAFYREMRDMMQSFSFTEAYPVTYIAFGNLDFGTVKGYTIQYDLRRTGNVRLNANYTLQFADGTGSSSTSGANIARSGQPNLRYILPLSYDSRHQVVMNMDYRYGGGPAYNGPVWFGKRVLENAGLNLVVNANSGTPYTRRVLAYGLTDAQTPMTGNINGSRLPWSFRVDATANKVWNFNEGPLSNFEIYVQMLNVLNTQNVLGVYPYTGSPSDDGYLSSPQGQNAIQFQASAQSFADLYNISLANPGLFSLPRRIRLGLRIGL
;
A
#
# COMPACT_ATOMS: atom_id res chain seq x y z
N LYS A 1 -12.82 12.93 19.05
CA LYS A 1 -12.46 12.03 17.92
C LYS A 1 -13.04 12.54 16.61
N ASP A 2 -14.28 13.05 16.60
CA ASP A 2 -14.94 13.48 15.36
C ASP A 2 -14.74 14.97 15.00
N ASN A 3 -14.08 15.76 15.87
CA ASN A 3 -13.68 17.13 15.53
C ASN A 3 -12.34 17.11 14.78
N LEU A 4 -12.41 17.05 13.44
CA LEU A 4 -11.24 16.94 12.57
C LEU A 4 -10.34 18.17 12.63
N PHE A 5 -10.90 19.38 12.66
CA PHE A 5 -10.13 20.62 12.66
C PHE A 5 -9.37 20.84 13.97
N ALA A 6 -9.85 20.25 15.08
CA ALA A 6 -9.13 20.28 16.36
C ALA A 6 -7.79 19.50 16.34
N TYR A 7 -7.59 18.56 15.40
CA TYR A 7 -6.36 17.75 15.35
C TYR A 7 -5.13 18.62 15.08
N GLY A 8 -5.23 19.60 14.19
CA GLY A 8 -4.14 20.52 13.86
C GLY A 8 -4.11 21.80 14.69
N HIS A 9 -5.12 22.04 15.53
CA HIS A 9 -5.27 23.33 16.20
C HIS A 9 -4.38 23.45 17.43
N ILE A 10 -3.46 24.41 17.42
CA ILE A 10 -2.51 24.71 18.50
C ILE A 10 -2.75 26.10 19.11
N GLY A 11 -3.56 26.95 18.48
CA GLY A 11 -3.93 28.25 19.00
C GLY A 11 -4.44 29.20 17.93
N THR A 12 -4.77 30.41 18.36
CA THR A 12 -5.32 31.45 17.50
C THR A 12 -4.20 32.38 17.05
N PHE A 13 -4.08 32.61 15.75
CA PHE A 13 -3.15 33.56 15.15
C PHE A 13 -3.94 34.67 14.51
N LYS A 14 -3.65 35.92 14.87
CA LYS A 14 -4.32 37.10 14.30
C LYS A 14 -3.30 38.00 13.62
N THR A 15 -3.34 38.02 12.29
CA THR A 15 -2.44 38.82 11.46
C THR A 15 -2.94 40.24 11.32
N GLN A 16 -2.08 41.20 11.63
CA GLN A 16 -2.31 42.63 11.41
C GLN A 16 -1.65 43.04 10.11
N TYR A 17 -2.44 43.55 9.16
CA TYR A 17 -1.94 44.06 7.88
C TYR A 17 -1.85 45.58 7.88
N ARG A 18 -0.85 46.10 7.18
CA ARG A 18 -0.72 47.53 6.88
C ARG A 18 -0.48 47.75 5.39
N PRO A 19 -1.00 48.83 4.80
CA PRO A 19 -0.68 49.16 3.42
C PRO A 19 0.80 49.53 3.27
N LEU A 20 1.44 49.04 2.22
CA LEU A 20 2.78 49.42 1.79
C LEU A 20 2.66 50.19 0.48
N TYR A 21 3.23 51.40 0.45
CA TYR A 21 3.19 52.27 -0.72
C TYR A 21 4.55 52.40 -1.39
N THR A 22 4.54 52.61 -2.69
CA THR A 22 5.71 52.90 -3.53
C THR A 22 5.48 54.15 -4.35
N LEU A 23 6.53 54.88 -4.74
CA LEU A 23 6.38 56.00 -5.66
C LEU A 23 5.97 55.48 -7.04
N GLY A 24 4.90 56.03 -7.58
CA GLY A 24 4.36 55.68 -8.89
C GLY A 24 3.44 56.77 -9.43
N SER A 25 2.78 56.47 -10.55
CA SER A 25 1.77 57.34 -11.11
C SER A 25 0.63 56.53 -11.71
N ASP A 26 -0.58 57.05 -11.57
CA ASP A 26 -1.79 56.41 -12.10
C ASP A 26 -2.86 57.44 -12.46
N THR A 27 -3.84 57.06 -13.26
CA THR A 27 -4.92 57.94 -13.73
C THR A 27 -6.20 57.70 -12.94
N ILE A 28 -6.77 58.75 -12.34
CA ILE A 28 -8.05 58.63 -11.61
C ILE A 28 -9.18 58.32 -12.59
N THR A 29 -9.84 57.17 -12.40
CA THR A 29 -10.90 56.66 -13.27
C THR A 29 -12.31 56.88 -12.73
N ASP A 30 -12.48 57.25 -11.45
CA ASP A 30 -13.80 57.55 -10.87
C ASP A 30 -14.32 58.92 -11.36
N PRO A 31 -15.44 58.97 -12.10
CA PRO A 31 -16.03 60.23 -12.59
C PRO A 31 -16.49 61.19 -11.47
N ASN A 32 -16.65 60.69 -10.25
CA ASN A 32 -17.08 61.50 -9.10
C ASN A 32 -15.90 62.14 -8.35
N ASP A 33 -14.66 61.78 -8.70
CA ASP A 33 -13.47 62.33 -8.07
C ASP A 33 -13.08 63.70 -8.70
N PRO A 34 -12.72 64.73 -7.89
CA PRO A 34 -12.30 66.05 -8.39
C PRO A 34 -11.11 66.05 -9.36
N ASN A 35 -10.35 64.95 -9.41
CA ASN A 35 -9.19 64.73 -10.26
C ASN A 35 -9.45 63.69 -11.36
N TYR A 36 -10.71 63.36 -11.66
CA TYR A 36 -11.08 62.46 -12.76
C TYR A 36 -10.32 62.78 -14.06
N GLY A 37 -9.72 61.73 -14.65
CA GLY A 37 -8.95 61.81 -15.89
C GLY A 37 -7.55 62.43 -15.77
N LYS A 38 -7.12 62.81 -14.57
CA LYS A 38 -5.75 63.31 -14.34
C LYS A 38 -4.81 62.17 -13.95
N VAL A 39 -3.58 62.23 -14.45
CA VAL A 39 -2.45 61.43 -13.97
C VAL A 39 -1.96 62.05 -12.66
N MET A 40 -1.86 61.24 -11.61
CA MET A 40 -1.44 61.63 -10.28
C MET A 40 -0.10 60.97 -9.97
N ASP A 41 0.97 61.75 -9.82
CA ASP A 41 2.24 61.27 -9.28
C ASP A 41 2.10 61.20 -7.74
N ALA A 42 2.17 59.99 -7.18
CA ALA A 42 1.75 59.72 -5.81
C ALA A 42 2.44 58.47 -5.22
N TYR A 43 2.25 58.28 -3.91
CA TYR A 43 2.50 57.00 -3.26
C TYR A 43 1.36 56.03 -3.61
N THR A 44 1.61 55.07 -4.49
CA THR A 44 0.64 54.05 -4.92
C THR A 44 0.71 52.83 -4.01
N LEU A 45 -0.45 52.32 -3.61
CA LEU A 45 -0.53 51.10 -2.80
C LEU A 45 0.03 49.92 -3.60
N ALA A 46 1.15 49.36 -3.13
CA ALA A 46 1.79 48.22 -3.77
C ALA A 46 1.21 46.89 -3.25
N VAL A 47 1.06 46.76 -1.93
CA VAL A 47 0.55 45.53 -1.29
C VAL A 47 0.06 45.81 0.13
N PHE A 48 -0.83 44.97 0.64
CA PHE A 48 -1.11 44.88 2.07
C PHE A 48 -0.09 43.93 2.71
N GLN A 49 0.89 44.48 3.42
CA GLN A 49 1.95 43.70 4.06
C GLN A 49 1.55 43.33 5.49
N SER A 50 1.83 42.10 5.92
CA SER A 50 1.70 41.72 7.33
C SER A 50 2.72 42.48 8.19
N ALA A 51 2.26 43.05 9.28
CA ALA A 51 3.05 43.87 10.20
C ALA A 51 3.39 43.12 11.50
N ASN A 52 2.41 42.36 12.01
CA ASN A 52 2.51 41.59 13.24
C ASN A 52 1.50 40.43 13.21
N VAL A 53 1.78 39.37 13.96
CA VAL A 53 0.86 38.26 14.24
C VAL A 53 0.74 38.12 15.75
N ASP A 54 -0.48 38.28 16.28
CA ASP A 54 -0.77 38.02 17.68
C ASP A 54 -1.10 36.54 17.85
N TYR A 55 -0.51 35.88 18.86
CA TYR A 55 -0.74 34.46 19.14
C TYR A 55 -1.38 34.27 20.51
N THR A 56 -2.43 33.43 20.57
CA THR A 56 -3.03 32.96 21.81
C THR A 56 -2.99 31.43 21.85
N PRO A 57 -2.31 30.80 22.82
CA PRO A 57 -2.24 29.34 22.93
C PRO A 57 -3.61 28.68 23.05
N GLY A 58 -3.83 27.60 22.31
CA GLY A 58 -5.08 26.83 22.34
C GLY A 58 -5.03 25.63 23.27
N GLU A 59 -6.20 25.15 23.69
CA GLU A 59 -6.33 24.00 24.62
C GLU A 59 -6.34 22.63 23.94
N ASN A 60 -6.55 22.57 22.63
CA ASN A 60 -6.69 21.30 21.88
C ASN A 60 -5.38 20.49 21.84
N ASN A 61 -4.23 21.17 21.69
CA ASN A 61 -2.91 20.54 21.61
C ASN A 61 -1.88 21.33 22.45
N PRO A 62 -1.97 21.30 23.79
CA PRO A 62 -1.22 22.21 24.67
C PRO A 62 0.30 21.97 24.61
N ILE A 63 0.75 20.74 24.35
CA ILE A 63 2.19 20.44 24.21
C ILE A 63 2.75 21.06 22.93
N LEU A 64 2.00 21.02 21.82
CA LEU A 64 2.42 21.64 20.56
C LEU A 64 2.35 23.17 20.63
N ALA A 65 1.34 23.71 21.30
CA ALA A 65 1.19 25.15 21.55
C ALA A 65 2.43 25.76 22.25
N ASN A 66 3.13 24.98 23.08
CA ASN A 66 4.35 25.44 23.75
C ASN A 66 5.49 25.76 22.77
N TYR A 67 5.57 25.12 21.60
CA TYR A 67 6.61 25.45 20.61
C TYR A 67 6.48 26.90 20.15
N THR A 68 5.25 27.31 19.83
CA THR A 68 4.95 28.67 19.38
C THR A 68 5.01 29.65 20.54
N SER A 69 4.53 29.28 21.74
CA SER A 69 4.66 30.10 22.94
C SER A 69 6.14 30.41 23.24
N ASN A 70 7.01 29.40 23.20
CA ASN A 70 8.46 29.58 23.38
C ASN A 70 9.08 30.47 22.29
N PHE A 71 8.61 30.37 21.04
CA PHE A 71 9.05 31.29 19.99
C PHE A 71 8.75 32.75 20.36
N TYR A 72 7.53 33.07 20.81
CA TYR A 72 7.18 34.42 21.26
C TYR A 72 8.02 34.86 22.47
N ASP A 73 8.21 33.98 23.46
CA ASP A 73 9.08 34.26 24.61
C ASP A 73 10.53 34.58 24.17
N PHE A 74 11.06 33.86 23.18
CA PHE A 74 12.40 34.10 22.65
C PHE A 74 12.49 35.41 21.86
N VAL A 75 11.43 35.79 21.12
CA VAL A 75 11.36 37.09 20.45
C VAL A 75 11.34 38.22 21.47
N ASP A 76 10.49 38.13 22.49
CA ASP A 76 10.33 39.16 23.54
C ASP A 76 11.62 39.35 24.36
N GLN A 77 12.33 38.26 24.62
CA GLN A 77 13.62 38.28 25.30
C GLN A 77 14.81 38.62 24.37
N ASN A 78 14.57 38.87 23.07
CA ASN A 78 15.60 39.11 22.05
C ASN A 78 16.66 37.98 21.95
N LEU A 79 16.26 36.74 22.19
CA LEU A 79 17.13 35.56 22.09
C LEU A 79 17.26 35.05 20.64
N ILE A 80 16.36 35.46 19.76
CA ILE A 80 16.38 35.13 18.32
C ILE A 80 16.21 36.39 17.46
N PHE A 81 16.73 36.32 16.23
CA PHE A 81 16.64 37.41 15.26
C PHE A 81 15.24 37.55 14.63
N ASN A 82 14.52 36.43 14.51
CA ASN A 82 13.16 36.38 13.96
C ASN A 82 12.22 37.31 14.73
N ARG A 83 11.13 37.71 14.07
CA ARG A 83 10.06 38.56 14.62
C ARG A 83 8.72 37.99 14.15
N ALA A 84 7.65 38.14 14.92
CA ALA A 84 6.33 37.64 14.54
C ALA A 84 5.62 38.54 13.51
N ARG A 85 6.26 38.88 12.37
CA ARG A 85 5.64 39.79 11.36
C ARG A 85 4.74 39.09 10.37
N SER A 86 4.93 37.78 10.19
CA SER A 86 4.08 36.91 9.36
C SER A 86 4.05 35.51 9.95
N LEU A 87 3.13 34.68 9.45
CA LEU A 87 3.06 33.26 9.79
C LEU A 87 4.34 32.51 9.36
N GLU A 88 4.94 32.91 8.24
CA GLU A 88 6.21 32.35 7.73
C GLU A 88 7.38 32.68 8.65
N ASP A 89 7.44 33.89 9.22
CA ASP A 89 8.50 34.28 10.15
C ASP A 89 8.44 33.46 11.45
N ILE A 90 7.23 33.16 11.94
CA ILE A 90 7.00 32.27 13.09
C ILE A 90 7.57 30.88 12.78
N ARG A 91 7.19 30.32 11.63
CA ARG A 91 7.66 28.99 11.20
C ARG A 91 9.18 28.96 11.02
N ALA A 92 9.75 29.99 10.40
CA ALA A 92 11.20 30.14 10.22
C ALA A 92 11.96 30.27 11.55
N GLY A 93 11.32 30.79 12.60
CA GLY A 93 11.87 30.88 13.94
C GLY A 93 11.69 29.61 14.78
N GLY A 94 11.12 28.55 14.22
CA GLY A 94 10.88 27.27 14.91
C GLY A 94 9.55 27.19 15.66
N GLY A 95 8.70 28.21 15.56
CA GLY A 95 7.30 28.12 15.99
C GLY A 95 6.49 27.22 15.05
N LEU A 96 5.37 26.69 15.54
CA LEU A 96 4.43 25.91 14.75
C LEU A 96 3.20 26.76 14.41
N LEU A 97 2.54 26.46 13.30
CA LEU A 97 1.21 26.98 12.95
C LEU A 97 0.15 25.89 13.09
N ASN A 98 -1.14 26.24 12.97
CA ASN A 98 -2.16 25.20 12.95
C ASN A 98 -1.94 24.25 11.76
N GLY A 99 -1.99 22.96 12.03
CA GLY A 99 -1.69 21.87 11.10
C GLY A 99 -0.22 21.47 10.99
N ASP A 100 0.72 22.25 11.54
CA ASP A 100 2.14 21.91 11.52
C ASP A 100 2.50 20.82 12.55
N GLN A 101 3.62 20.13 12.33
CA GLN A 101 4.20 19.15 13.24
C GLN A 101 5.65 19.52 13.56
N PRO A 102 6.14 19.21 14.77
CA PRO A 102 7.53 19.43 15.11
C PRO A 102 8.42 18.51 14.27
N SER A 103 9.60 19.01 13.88
CA SER A 103 10.60 18.21 13.16
C SER A 103 11.06 17.02 13.99
N SER A 104 11.29 15.88 13.35
CA SER A 104 11.81 14.69 14.01
C SER A 104 13.22 14.92 14.55
N VAL A 105 13.54 14.28 15.67
CA VAL A 105 14.88 14.35 16.27
C VAL A 105 15.83 13.53 15.40
N TYR A 106 16.74 14.22 14.71
CA TYR A 106 17.71 13.66 13.75
C TYR A 106 17.11 12.82 12.61
N GLY A 107 15.82 13.00 12.29
CA GLY A 107 15.15 12.13 11.32
C GLY A 107 14.72 10.76 11.86
N LEU A 108 15.12 10.42 13.09
CA LEU A 108 14.97 9.06 13.66
C LEU A 108 13.74 8.91 14.56
N TRP A 109 13.42 9.95 15.34
CA TRP A 109 12.41 9.87 16.39
C TRP A 109 11.37 10.98 16.24
N GLY A 110 10.10 10.62 16.45
CA GLY A 110 9.04 11.61 16.61
C GLY A 110 9.36 12.54 17.78
N ASN A 111 9.11 13.83 17.62
CA ASN A 111 9.43 14.83 18.64
C ASN A 111 8.30 14.97 19.67
N VAL A 112 8.58 15.68 20.76
CA VAL A 112 7.66 15.83 21.88
C VAL A 112 6.35 16.49 21.43
N GLY A 113 5.23 15.88 21.79
CA GLY A 113 3.90 16.41 21.46
C GLY A 113 3.44 16.16 20.03
N ALA A 114 4.25 15.55 19.15
CA ALA A 114 3.80 15.14 17.82
C ALA A 114 2.53 14.30 17.94
N ASN A 115 1.46 14.71 17.24
CA ASN A 115 0.14 14.13 17.41
C ASN A 115 -0.27 13.27 16.20
N GLN A 116 -1.39 12.55 16.31
CA GLN A 116 -1.92 11.78 15.19
C GLN A 116 -2.54 12.72 14.16
N ALA A 117 -1.99 12.72 12.95
CA ALA A 117 -2.38 13.64 11.88
C ALA A 117 -3.62 13.21 11.08
N SER A 118 -4.14 11.99 11.31
CA SER A 118 -5.15 11.38 10.45
C SER A 118 -6.33 10.79 11.23
N TYR A 119 -7.47 10.75 10.54
CA TYR A 119 -8.66 10.02 10.96
C TYR A 119 -9.04 9.05 9.84
N GLY A 120 -9.51 7.85 10.21
CA GLY A 120 -9.99 6.89 9.23
C GLY A 120 -10.93 5.86 9.83
N LYS A 121 -11.76 5.28 8.96
CA LYS A 121 -12.68 4.18 9.26
C LYS A 121 -12.75 3.22 8.09
N SER A 122 -12.84 1.93 8.38
CA SER A 122 -13.08 0.88 7.40
C SER A 122 -14.32 0.08 7.77
N LEU A 123 -15.02 -0.44 6.77
CA LEU A 123 -16.16 -1.32 6.93
C LEU A 123 -16.09 -2.43 5.88
N ASN A 124 -16.07 -3.68 6.33
CA ASN A 124 -15.97 -4.85 5.47
C ASN A 124 -17.16 -5.77 5.78
N ASP A 125 -18.10 -5.87 4.84
CA ASP A 125 -19.23 -6.79 4.94
C ASP A 125 -18.96 -8.03 4.05
N GLN A 126 -19.47 -9.19 4.45
CA GLN A 126 -19.39 -10.43 3.66
C GLN A 126 -20.74 -11.16 3.69
N PHE A 127 -21.22 -11.55 2.51
CA PHE A 127 -22.35 -12.45 2.34
C PHE A 127 -21.85 -13.76 1.70
N ARG A 128 -22.14 -14.90 2.34
CA ARG A 128 -21.65 -16.21 1.88
C ARG A 128 -22.72 -17.28 2.03
N ILE A 129 -22.92 -18.05 0.97
CA ILE A 129 -23.76 -19.26 0.94
C ILE A 129 -22.85 -20.42 0.54
N THR A 130 -22.84 -21.49 1.33
CA THR A 130 -22.16 -22.74 1.01
C THR A 130 -23.10 -23.91 1.23
N ALA A 131 -23.13 -24.85 0.30
CA ALA A 131 -23.87 -26.09 0.43
C ALA A 131 -22.97 -27.26 -0.01
N SER A 132 -22.98 -28.34 0.75
CA SER A 132 -22.28 -29.58 0.38
C SER A 132 -23.10 -30.79 0.78
N SER A 133 -22.95 -31.88 0.03
CA SER A 133 -23.59 -33.16 0.28
C SER A 133 -22.64 -34.29 -0.09
N THR A 134 -22.76 -35.40 0.63
CA THR A 134 -22.03 -36.64 0.35
C THR A 134 -23.05 -37.74 0.06
N PHE A 135 -22.79 -38.53 -0.98
CA PHE A 135 -23.62 -39.65 -1.40
C PHE A 135 -22.75 -40.90 -1.49
N ASP A 136 -23.10 -41.92 -0.71
CA ASP A 136 -22.44 -43.22 -0.78
C ASP A 136 -23.21 -44.14 -1.74
N ILE A 137 -22.57 -44.56 -2.82
CA ILE A 137 -23.12 -45.46 -3.84
C ILE A 137 -22.15 -46.63 -4.02
N LYS A 138 -22.47 -47.77 -3.38
CA LYS A 138 -21.57 -48.94 -3.30
C LYS A 138 -20.21 -48.53 -2.72
N ASP A 139 -19.13 -48.75 -3.46
CA ASP A 139 -17.75 -48.44 -3.07
C ASP A 139 -17.34 -47.00 -3.42
N HIS A 140 -18.26 -46.16 -3.92
CA HIS A 140 -18.04 -44.76 -4.26
C HIS A 140 -18.66 -43.83 -3.22
N SER A 141 -17.89 -42.88 -2.72
CA SER A 141 -18.33 -41.77 -1.87
C SER A 141 -18.22 -40.47 -2.67
N LEU A 142 -19.35 -40.05 -3.24
CA LEU A 142 -19.46 -38.85 -4.07
C LEU A 142 -19.75 -37.62 -3.22
N ILE A 143 -18.85 -36.65 -3.21
CA ILE A 143 -18.97 -35.36 -2.54
C ILE A 143 -19.25 -34.29 -3.59
N VAL A 144 -20.32 -33.53 -3.39
CA VAL A 144 -20.69 -32.39 -4.24
C VAL A 144 -20.81 -31.15 -3.35
N GLY A 145 -20.33 -30.01 -3.82
CA GLY A 145 -20.56 -28.75 -3.12
C GLY A 145 -20.55 -27.54 -4.02
N VAL A 146 -21.18 -26.48 -3.53
CA VAL A 146 -21.26 -25.16 -4.17
C VAL A 146 -21.02 -24.06 -3.15
N GLU A 147 -20.47 -22.95 -3.62
CA GLU A 147 -20.14 -21.78 -2.83
C GLU A 147 -20.46 -20.52 -3.62
N TYR A 148 -21.09 -19.55 -2.97
CA TYR A 148 -21.25 -18.18 -3.43
C TYR A 148 -20.77 -17.25 -2.32
N GLU A 149 -19.90 -16.30 -2.65
CA GLU A 149 -19.42 -15.28 -1.74
C GLU A 149 -19.44 -13.92 -2.44
N GLN A 150 -19.97 -12.91 -1.76
CA GLN A 150 -19.85 -11.51 -2.15
C GLN A 150 -19.31 -10.71 -0.98
N ARG A 151 -18.28 -9.90 -1.22
CA ARG A 151 -17.71 -8.99 -0.22
C ARG A 151 -18.10 -7.55 -0.54
N PHE A 152 -18.06 -6.70 0.48
CA PHE A 152 -18.21 -5.25 0.34
C PHE A 152 -17.15 -4.56 1.18
N ASP A 153 -16.05 -4.16 0.55
CA ASP A 153 -14.99 -3.45 1.23
C ASP A 153 -15.17 -1.94 1.05
N ARG A 154 -15.03 -1.18 2.15
CA ARG A 154 -15.16 0.29 2.19
C ARG A 154 -14.11 0.90 3.09
N SER A 155 -13.62 2.07 2.73
CA SER A 155 -12.73 2.85 3.59
C SER A 155 -12.94 4.33 3.40
N TYR A 156 -12.68 5.09 4.46
CA TYR A 156 -12.63 6.53 4.46
C TYR A 156 -11.46 6.97 5.33
N SER A 157 -10.70 7.96 4.87
CA SER A 157 -9.60 8.58 5.60
C SER A 157 -9.48 10.06 5.27
N VAL A 158 -9.04 10.84 6.25
CA VAL A 158 -8.73 12.27 6.12
C VAL A 158 -7.42 12.60 6.85
N GLY A 159 -6.54 13.35 6.18
CA GLY A 159 -5.36 13.98 6.75
C GLY A 159 -5.77 15.26 7.47
N ALA A 160 -6.32 15.12 8.67
CA ALA A 160 -6.99 16.18 9.42
C ALA A 160 -6.11 17.41 9.69
N THR A 161 -4.82 17.24 9.98
CA THR A 161 -3.91 18.38 10.21
C THR A 161 -3.65 19.17 8.93
N GLY A 162 -3.59 18.48 7.77
CA GLY A 162 -3.38 19.10 6.46
C GLY A 162 -4.50 20.03 6.02
N LEU A 163 -5.70 19.89 6.59
CA LEU A 163 -6.84 20.77 6.29
C LEU A 163 -6.53 22.24 6.58
N TRP A 164 -5.76 22.55 7.64
CA TRP A 164 -5.35 23.93 7.93
C TRP A 164 -4.47 24.54 6.84
N THR A 165 -3.59 23.73 6.24
CA THR A 165 -2.79 24.17 5.09
C THR A 165 -3.67 24.35 3.85
N LEU A 166 -4.62 23.43 3.61
CA LEU A 166 -5.56 23.56 2.48
C LEU A 166 -6.43 24.82 2.60
N MET A 167 -7.02 25.07 3.78
CA MET A 167 -7.84 26.25 4.03
C MET A 167 -7.08 27.55 3.76
N ARG A 168 -5.82 27.65 4.22
CA ARG A 168 -4.96 28.82 3.94
C ARG A 168 -4.67 29.02 2.45
N LEU A 169 -4.56 27.93 1.69
CA LEU A 169 -4.31 28.00 0.24
C LEU A 169 -5.55 28.46 -0.54
N LEU A 170 -6.73 27.98 -0.14
CA LEU A 170 -8.00 28.28 -0.81
C LEU A 170 -8.57 29.64 -0.40
N GLN A 171 -8.45 30.01 0.87
CA GLN A 171 -9.02 31.24 1.40
C GLN A 171 -8.37 32.48 0.76
N ASN A 172 -9.20 33.43 0.34
CA ASN A 172 -8.79 34.68 -0.32
C ASN A 172 -8.07 34.51 -1.67
N ASP A 173 -8.00 33.32 -2.28
CA ASP A 173 -7.27 33.12 -3.54
C ASP A 173 -7.85 33.95 -4.71
N ALA A 174 -9.18 34.14 -4.70
CA ALA A 174 -9.91 34.99 -5.63
C ALA A 174 -9.68 36.50 -5.45
N ILE A 175 -9.01 36.93 -4.38
CA ILE A 175 -8.84 38.37 -4.04
C ILE A 175 -7.38 38.76 -3.73
N ARG A 176 -6.41 38.01 -4.26
CA ARG A 176 -4.98 38.27 -4.02
C ARG A 176 -4.47 39.52 -4.71
N GLU A 177 -5.04 39.88 -5.84
CA GLU A 177 -4.60 40.99 -6.67
C GLU A 177 -5.28 42.32 -6.27
N LEU A 178 -4.66 43.44 -6.66
CA LEU A 178 -5.24 44.77 -6.53
C LEU A 178 -5.92 45.15 -7.84
N ASP A 179 -7.05 45.84 -7.75
CA ASP A 179 -7.74 46.37 -8.92
C ASP A 179 -7.10 47.69 -9.35
N LEU A 180 -6.02 47.56 -10.13
CA LEU A 180 -5.24 48.69 -10.63
C LEU A 180 -6.01 49.57 -11.62
N ASN A 181 -7.17 49.14 -12.11
CA ASN A 181 -8.01 49.94 -13.01
C ASN A 181 -8.89 50.95 -12.27
N ASN A 182 -9.00 50.81 -10.94
CA ASN A 182 -9.85 51.65 -10.10
C ASN A 182 -9.06 52.29 -8.94
N PRO A 183 -8.09 53.20 -9.22
CA PRO A 183 -7.36 53.92 -8.19
C PRO A 183 -8.27 54.87 -7.38
N ILE A 184 -8.06 54.90 -6.06
CA ILE A 184 -8.79 55.72 -5.10
C ILE A 184 -7.85 56.74 -4.48
N ALA A 185 -8.06 58.02 -4.75
CA ALA A 185 -7.26 59.11 -4.18
C ALA A 185 -7.60 59.37 -2.70
N SER A 186 -6.57 59.59 -1.89
CA SER A 186 -6.70 59.97 -0.47
C SER A 186 -6.86 61.49 -0.32
N TYR A 187 -7.80 61.93 0.53
CA TYR A 187 -8.08 63.34 0.80
C TYR A 187 -8.14 63.62 2.31
N ASP A 188 -7.79 64.84 2.73
CA ASP A 188 -8.02 65.29 4.10
C ASP A 188 -9.47 65.75 4.32
N ASN A 189 -9.78 66.14 5.56
CA ASN A 189 -11.10 66.65 5.95
C ASN A 189 -11.53 67.93 5.21
N ASN A 190 -10.63 68.58 4.47
CA ASN A 190 -10.90 69.77 3.67
C ASN A 190 -11.00 69.45 2.16
N GLY A 191 -10.91 68.18 1.77
CA GLY A 191 -10.95 67.74 0.37
C GLY A 191 -9.66 67.96 -0.40
N VAL A 192 -8.52 68.16 0.29
CA VAL A 192 -7.21 68.32 -0.34
C VAL A 192 -6.54 66.96 -0.48
N PHE A 193 -6.03 66.66 -1.67
CA PHE A 193 -5.33 65.41 -1.97
C PHE A 193 -4.09 65.23 -1.09
N GLN A 194 -3.97 64.05 -0.48
CA GLN A 194 -2.94 63.68 0.51
C GLN A 194 -1.89 62.74 -0.08
N ASP A 195 -1.41 63.03 -1.29
CA ASP A 195 -0.28 62.36 -1.96
C ASP A 195 -0.33 60.83 -2.15
N THR A 196 -1.46 60.18 -1.86
CA THR A 196 -1.57 58.72 -1.79
C THR A 196 -2.72 58.18 -2.66
N LEU A 197 -2.46 57.09 -3.38
CA LEU A 197 -3.45 56.31 -4.13
C LEU A 197 -3.62 54.90 -3.52
N ASN A 198 -4.86 54.52 -3.27
CA ASN A 198 -5.25 53.20 -2.81
C ASN A 198 -5.92 52.40 -3.94
N TYR A 199 -5.95 51.08 -3.79
CA TYR A 199 -6.66 50.19 -4.71
C TYR A 199 -7.56 49.24 -3.91
N PRO A 200 -8.79 48.97 -4.38
CA PRO A 200 -9.56 47.85 -3.87
C PRO A 200 -8.89 46.54 -4.27
N ARG A 201 -9.30 45.42 -3.65
CA ARG A 201 -8.88 44.10 -4.11
C ARG A 201 -9.65 43.72 -5.37
N LEU A 202 -8.96 43.11 -6.32
CA LEU A 202 -9.58 42.56 -7.52
C LEU A 202 -10.22 41.22 -7.18
N PHE A 203 -11.51 41.08 -7.47
CA PHE A 203 -12.21 39.81 -7.35
C PHE A 203 -12.18 39.06 -8.68
N ASP A 204 -11.55 37.89 -8.68
CA ASP A 204 -11.47 36.97 -9.81
C ASP A 204 -12.55 35.88 -9.69
N ALA A 205 -13.61 36.01 -10.49
CA ALA A 205 -14.75 35.10 -10.48
C ALA A 205 -14.46 33.75 -11.13
N ASP A 206 -13.38 33.64 -11.93
CA ASP A 206 -13.06 32.44 -12.71
C ASP A 206 -12.32 31.38 -11.87
N LYS A 207 -11.86 31.75 -10.67
CA LYS A 207 -11.18 30.82 -9.76
C LYS A 207 -12.14 29.89 -9.00
N PRO A 208 -11.82 28.59 -8.91
CA PRO A 208 -12.52 27.68 -8.00
C PRO A 208 -12.36 28.13 -6.54
N ARG A 209 -13.47 28.27 -5.82
CA ARG A 209 -13.49 28.90 -4.49
C ARG A 209 -14.63 28.41 -3.60
N THR A 210 -14.95 27.12 -3.67
CA THR A 210 -16.11 26.57 -2.94
C THR A 210 -15.93 26.73 -1.44
N PHE A 211 -14.73 26.43 -0.92
CA PHE A 211 -14.41 26.68 0.49
C PHE A 211 -14.52 28.16 0.90
N ASP A 212 -13.86 29.07 0.17
CA ASP A 212 -13.89 30.51 0.48
C ASP A 212 -15.32 31.08 0.48
N ARG A 213 -16.13 30.71 -0.52
CA ARG A 213 -17.52 31.13 -0.64
C ARG A 213 -18.37 30.63 0.54
N ASN A 214 -18.28 29.33 0.83
CA ASN A 214 -19.06 28.72 1.91
C ASN A 214 -18.66 29.25 3.30
N LEU A 215 -17.37 29.58 3.50
CA LEU A 215 -16.90 30.21 4.73
C LEU A 215 -17.45 31.63 4.87
N ARG A 216 -17.41 32.46 3.81
CA ARG A 216 -18.00 33.81 3.83
C ARG A 216 -19.49 33.79 4.17
N GLU A 217 -20.24 32.89 3.56
CA GLU A 217 -21.67 32.68 3.85
C GLU A 217 -21.89 32.31 5.33
N THR A 218 -21.08 31.39 5.86
CA THR A 218 -21.16 30.98 7.27
C THR A 218 -20.88 32.13 8.23
N LEU A 219 -19.99 33.05 7.84
CA LEU A 219 -19.66 34.27 8.60
C LEU A 219 -20.65 35.42 8.37
N GLY A 220 -21.67 35.25 7.52
CA GLY A 220 -22.64 36.29 7.19
C GLY A 220 -22.10 37.42 6.31
N LEU A 221 -21.02 37.16 5.57
CA LEU A 221 -20.40 38.10 4.64
C LEU A 221 -20.94 37.90 3.22
N ASP A 222 -20.67 38.86 2.33
CA ASP A 222 -20.95 38.71 0.90
C ASP A 222 -20.13 37.53 0.34
N PRO A 223 -20.76 36.52 -0.29
CA PRO A 223 -20.06 35.42 -0.94
C PRO A 223 -19.05 35.89 -2.00
N ASN A 224 -19.23 37.08 -2.59
CA ASN A 224 -18.33 37.70 -3.57
C ASN A 224 -17.55 38.89 -2.98
N GLY A 225 -17.59 39.06 -1.65
CA GLY A 225 -16.93 40.17 -0.96
C GLY A 225 -15.40 40.10 -1.04
N THR A 226 -14.76 41.24 -0.88
CA THR A 226 -13.30 41.39 -0.92
C THR A 226 -12.66 41.47 0.48
N ASP A 227 -13.43 41.14 1.52
CA ASP A 227 -12.94 41.07 2.90
C ASP A 227 -11.84 40.01 3.03
N TRP A 228 -10.76 40.38 3.71
CA TRP A 228 -9.64 39.47 3.97
C TRP A 228 -9.93 38.63 5.22
N LEU A 229 -10.00 37.31 5.05
CA LEU A 229 -10.24 36.38 6.16
C LEU A 229 -8.93 35.69 6.59
N ASP A 230 -8.62 35.73 7.88
CA ASP A 230 -7.45 35.06 8.47
C ASP A 230 -7.87 33.71 9.08
N ILE A 231 -7.56 32.61 8.39
CA ILE A 231 -8.02 31.26 8.75
C ILE A 231 -7.59 30.85 10.16
N ASP A 232 -6.34 31.12 10.53
CA ASP A 232 -5.78 30.71 11.81
C ASP A 232 -6.34 31.52 13.00
N SER A 233 -7.18 32.52 12.74
CA SER A 233 -7.84 33.34 13.76
C SER A 233 -9.18 32.78 14.26
N TYR A 234 -9.76 31.80 13.55
CA TYR A 234 -11.07 31.23 13.87
C TYR A 234 -10.98 29.96 14.72
N ASP A 235 -12.01 29.72 15.54
CA ASP A 235 -12.11 28.49 16.32
C ASP A 235 -12.36 27.27 15.39
N PRO A 236 -11.78 26.09 15.67
CA PRO A 236 -11.97 24.89 14.85
C PRO A 236 -13.44 24.50 14.61
N SER A 237 -14.35 24.84 15.53
CA SER A 237 -15.79 24.57 15.38
C SER A 237 -16.47 25.42 14.30
N THR A 238 -15.79 26.46 13.80
CA THR A 238 -16.24 27.25 12.65
C THR A 238 -16.21 26.43 11.36
N PHE A 239 -15.35 25.41 11.28
CA PHE A 239 -15.08 24.70 10.04
C PHE A 239 -15.76 23.33 9.99
N SER A 240 -16.20 22.94 8.80
CA SER A 240 -16.78 21.63 8.51
C SER A 240 -16.33 21.15 7.12
N LEU A 241 -16.32 19.83 6.90
CA LEU A 241 -15.84 19.25 5.63
C LEU A 241 -16.73 19.56 4.43
N ASP A 242 -18.02 19.81 4.66
CA ASP A 242 -19.00 20.19 3.64
C ASP A 242 -18.84 21.64 3.16
N MET A 243 -17.96 22.43 3.78
CA MET A 243 -17.53 23.71 3.22
C MET A 243 -16.70 23.52 1.94
N PHE A 244 -16.04 22.37 1.76
CA PHE A 244 -15.20 22.11 0.62
C PHE A 244 -15.95 21.34 -0.47
N SER A 245 -15.55 21.55 -1.71
CA SER A 245 -15.84 20.61 -2.79
C SER A 245 -14.97 19.34 -2.66
N ALA A 246 -15.43 18.24 -3.25
CA ALA A 246 -14.62 17.01 -3.30
C ALA A 246 -13.29 17.25 -4.04
N ASN A 247 -13.27 18.08 -5.09
CA ASN A 247 -12.06 18.41 -5.85
C ASN A 247 -11.01 19.15 -5.00
N GLU A 248 -11.43 20.10 -4.16
CA GLU A 248 -10.53 20.82 -3.24
C GLU A 248 -9.88 19.87 -2.22
N LEU A 249 -10.66 18.94 -1.64
CA LEU A 249 -10.14 17.97 -0.66
C LEU A 249 -9.28 16.87 -1.30
N LEU A 250 -9.64 16.43 -2.51
CA LEU A 250 -8.84 15.47 -3.27
C LEU A 250 -7.57 16.10 -3.85
N ASN A 251 -7.54 17.43 -4.01
CA ASN A 251 -6.37 18.18 -4.46
C ASN A 251 -5.75 17.54 -5.72
N ILE A 252 -6.59 17.33 -6.74
CA ILE A 252 -6.22 16.62 -7.96
C ILE A 252 -4.97 17.24 -8.58
N GLY A 253 -3.99 16.40 -8.93
CA GLY A 253 -2.65 16.82 -9.40
C GLY A 253 -1.61 16.93 -8.28
N SER A 254 -2.02 16.91 -7.00
CA SER A 254 -1.13 17.01 -5.84
C SER A 254 -1.48 15.97 -4.76
N SER A 255 -0.97 16.16 -3.54
CA SER A 255 -1.22 15.28 -2.40
C SER A 255 -2.65 15.43 -1.89
N GLN A 256 -3.36 14.30 -1.82
CA GLN A 256 -4.75 14.22 -1.41
C GLN A 256 -4.88 14.44 0.11
N TYR A 257 -5.91 15.19 0.53
CA TYR A 257 -6.27 15.33 1.95
C TYR A 257 -7.30 14.29 2.41
N ILE A 258 -8.03 13.68 1.48
CA ILE A 258 -8.99 12.60 1.75
C ILE A 258 -8.73 11.40 0.84
N GLY A 259 -9.11 10.22 1.31
CA GLY A 259 -9.12 8.98 0.53
C GLY A 259 -10.32 8.14 0.90
N TYR A 260 -11.11 7.70 -0.08
CA TYR A 260 -12.36 7.01 0.19
C TYR A 260 -12.83 6.08 -0.94
N TYR A 261 -13.67 5.12 -0.57
CA TYR A 261 -14.45 4.26 -1.46
C TYR A 261 -15.58 3.59 -0.67
N GLY A 262 -16.77 3.49 -1.26
CA GLY A 262 -17.99 3.09 -0.56
C GLY A 262 -18.51 4.12 0.45
N PHE A 263 -17.86 5.27 0.52
CA PHE A 263 -18.27 6.47 1.24
C PHE A 263 -18.26 7.65 0.27
N ASP A 264 -19.00 8.72 0.56
CA ASP A 264 -18.78 10.01 -0.08
C ASP A 264 -17.53 10.72 0.48
N TYR A 265 -17.20 11.89 -0.07
CA TYR A 265 -16.04 12.68 0.35
C TYR A 265 -16.15 13.22 1.80
N LEU A 266 -17.35 13.24 2.37
CA LEU A 266 -17.65 13.63 3.76
C LEU A 266 -17.56 12.44 4.73
N GLY A 267 -17.48 11.22 4.20
CA GLY A 267 -17.44 9.99 4.97
C GLY A 267 -18.81 9.38 5.27
N ASN A 268 -19.88 9.81 4.61
CA ASN A 268 -21.18 9.14 4.70
C ASN A 268 -21.18 7.87 3.86
N ARG A 269 -21.77 6.78 4.37
CA ARG A 269 -21.79 5.49 3.67
C ARG A 269 -22.68 5.59 2.43
N LEU A 270 -22.18 5.14 1.29
CA LEU A 270 -22.99 4.99 0.09
C LEU A 270 -23.86 3.74 0.18
N THR A 271 -25.13 3.88 -0.25
CA THR A 271 -26.09 2.77 -0.36
C THR A 271 -26.28 2.28 -1.79
N THR A 272 -25.69 2.97 -2.76
CA THR A 272 -25.74 2.66 -4.19
C THR A 272 -24.33 2.37 -4.71
N ARG A 273 -24.26 1.78 -5.91
CA ARG A 273 -23.02 1.54 -6.64
C ARG A 273 -22.86 2.60 -7.74
N PRO A 274 -22.14 3.70 -7.49
CA PRO A 274 -21.91 4.74 -8.50
C PRO A 274 -21.07 4.20 -9.66
N SER A 275 -21.38 4.68 -10.86
CA SER A 275 -20.66 4.44 -12.11
C SER A 275 -19.52 5.45 -12.32
N LEU A 276 -18.71 5.24 -13.37
CA LEU A 276 -17.75 6.26 -13.79
C LEU A 276 -18.44 7.55 -14.26
N THR A 277 -19.64 7.45 -14.83
CA THR A 277 -20.44 8.62 -15.20
C THR A 277 -20.81 9.44 -13.96
N ASP A 278 -21.20 8.80 -12.86
CA ASP A 278 -21.51 9.50 -11.60
C ASP A 278 -20.26 10.15 -10.97
N PHE A 279 -19.07 9.56 -11.20
CA PHE A 279 -17.80 10.12 -10.74
C PHE A 279 -17.37 11.39 -11.51
N PHE A 280 -17.78 11.54 -12.77
CA PHE A 280 -17.47 12.72 -13.60
C PHE A 280 -18.61 13.72 -13.69
N ALA A 281 -19.84 13.35 -13.29
CA ALA A 281 -20.97 14.25 -13.25
C ALA A 281 -20.67 15.50 -12.40
N THR A 282 -21.09 16.67 -12.90
CA THR A 282 -20.92 17.96 -12.24
C THR A 282 -22.28 18.59 -11.90
N ASP A 283 -22.30 19.40 -10.86
CA ASP A 283 -23.43 20.27 -10.53
C ASP A 283 -23.44 21.55 -11.37
N ALA A 284 -24.40 22.45 -11.11
CA ALA A 284 -24.55 23.72 -11.81
C ALA A 284 -23.35 24.68 -11.61
N GLN A 285 -22.52 24.43 -10.60
CA GLN A 285 -21.31 25.18 -10.28
C GLN A 285 -20.04 24.50 -10.83
N GLY A 286 -20.19 23.40 -11.58
CA GLY A 286 -19.08 22.65 -12.16
C GLY A 286 -18.36 21.73 -11.17
N ASN A 287 -18.88 21.55 -9.94
CA ASN A 287 -18.29 20.67 -8.95
C ASN A 287 -18.79 19.24 -9.13
N SER A 288 -17.88 18.27 -9.01
CA SER A 288 -18.26 16.86 -8.99
C SER A 288 -18.25 16.31 -7.56
N PRO A 289 -19.23 15.49 -7.14
CA PRO A 289 -19.22 14.81 -5.86
C PRO A 289 -18.18 13.67 -5.80
N ARG A 290 -17.59 13.30 -6.94
CA ARG A 290 -16.53 12.27 -7.06
C ARG A 290 -16.91 10.97 -6.36
N LEU A 291 -18.11 10.45 -6.63
CA LEU A 291 -18.62 9.25 -5.97
C LEU A 291 -17.83 8.00 -6.40
N ILE A 292 -17.39 7.21 -5.41
CA ILE A 292 -16.63 5.97 -5.64
C ILE A 292 -17.30 4.83 -4.87
N GLY A 293 -17.71 3.78 -5.59
CA GLY A 293 -18.43 2.64 -5.01
C GLY A 293 -17.58 1.81 -4.05
N ALA A 294 -18.24 0.94 -3.29
CA ALA A 294 -17.54 -0.09 -2.53
C ALA A 294 -16.85 -1.07 -3.48
N PHE A 295 -15.80 -1.76 -3.00
CA PHE A 295 -15.24 -2.88 -3.76
C PHE A 295 -16.07 -4.13 -3.49
N GLU A 296 -16.70 -4.65 -4.55
CA GLU A 296 -17.74 -5.68 -4.42
C GLU A 296 -17.45 -6.95 -5.23
N PRO A 297 -16.31 -7.64 -5.02
CA PRO A 297 -15.94 -8.81 -5.80
C PRO A 297 -16.89 -9.98 -5.51
N ILE A 298 -17.17 -10.75 -6.55
CA ILE A 298 -18.06 -11.91 -6.53
C ILE A 298 -17.23 -13.17 -6.79
N TYR A 299 -17.42 -14.16 -5.92
CA TYR A 299 -16.79 -15.45 -6.03
C TYR A 299 -17.85 -16.55 -6.04
N MET A 300 -17.72 -17.47 -6.99
CA MET A 300 -18.55 -18.66 -7.07
C MET A 300 -17.64 -19.87 -7.24
N ALA A 301 -17.99 -20.98 -6.61
CA ALA A 301 -17.32 -22.24 -6.87
C ALA A 301 -18.32 -23.40 -6.85
N GLY A 302 -18.03 -24.40 -7.66
CA GLY A 302 -18.71 -25.70 -7.63
C GLY A 302 -17.68 -26.81 -7.70
N TYR A 303 -17.90 -27.91 -6.99
CA TYR A 303 -17.02 -29.05 -7.05
C TYR A 303 -17.77 -30.37 -6.97
N ILE A 304 -17.19 -31.38 -7.60
CA ILE A 304 -17.58 -32.78 -7.51
C ILE A 304 -16.31 -33.59 -7.27
N GLN A 305 -16.38 -34.55 -6.36
CA GLN A 305 -15.25 -35.37 -5.95
C GLN A 305 -15.76 -36.77 -5.63
N ASP A 306 -15.12 -37.80 -6.17
CA ASP A 306 -15.43 -39.20 -5.92
C ASP A 306 -14.26 -39.86 -5.21
N GLN A 307 -14.55 -40.54 -4.11
CA GLN A 307 -13.61 -41.35 -3.35
C GLN A 307 -14.04 -42.80 -3.44
N PHE A 308 -13.21 -43.66 -4.03
CA PHE A 308 -13.56 -45.08 -4.20
C PHE A 308 -12.34 -45.99 -4.13
N THR A 309 -12.60 -47.27 -3.90
CA THR A 309 -11.58 -48.32 -3.91
C THR A 309 -11.83 -49.28 -5.08
N TYR A 310 -10.82 -49.56 -5.89
CA TYR A 310 -10.88 -50.51 -6.99
C TYR A 310 -9.65 -51.43 -6.97
N GLU A 311 -9.84 -52.75 -6.82
CA GLU A 311 -8.74 -53.73 -6.77
C GLU A 311 -7.62 -53.32 -5.77
N ASP A 312 -8.01 -52.94 -4.54
CA ASP A 312 -7.14 -52.43 -3.47
C ASP A 312 -6.49 -51.05 -3.71
N LEU A 313 -6.72 -50.41 -4.87
CA LEU A 313 -6.30 -49.03 -5.12
C LEU A 313 -7.35 -48.06 -4.58
N PHE A 314 -6.93 -47.14 -3.71
CA PHE A 314 -7.76 -46.01 -3.29
C PHE A 314 -7.58 -44.86 -4.26
N PHE A 315 -8.68 -44.40 -4.84
CA PHE A 315 -8.73 -43.24 -5.71
C PHE A 315 -9.53 -42.13 -5.04
N ASN A 316 -9.08 -40.90 -5.24
CA ASN A 316 -9.81 -39.71 -4.92
C ASN A 316 -9.65 -38.72 -6.07
N ILE A 317 -10.72 -38.58 -6.85
CA ILE A 317 -10.74 -37.83 -8.10
C ILE A 317 -11.84 -36.79 -7.99
N GLY A 318 -11.47 -35.52 -8.13
CA GLY A 318 -12.43 -34.43 -8.14
C GLY A 318 -12.04 -33.33 -9.11
N VAL A 319 -13.02 -32.49 -9.41
CA VAL A 319 -12.83 -31.26 -10.16
C VAL A 319 -13.60 -30.16 -9.45
N ARG A 320 -12.93 -29.03 -9.26
CA ARG A 320 -13.51 -27.78 -8.79
C ARG A 320 -13.51 -26.78 -9.94
N VAL A 321 -14.57 -26.01 -10.09
CA VAL A 321 -14.64 -24.88 -11.00
C VAL A 321 -14.84 -23.63 -10.15
N ASP A 322 -13.91 -22.68 -10.28
CA ASP A 322 -13.92 -21.41 -9.59
C ASP A 322 -14.20 -20.28 -10.59
N ARG A 323 -15.16 -19.40 -10.28
CA ARG A 323 -15.42 -18.15 -11.01
C ARG A 323 -15.12 -16.98 -10.09
N PHE A 324 -14.13 -16.19 -10.45
CA PHE A 324 -13.80 -14.92 -9.78
C PHE A 324 -14.16 -13.74 -10.69
N ASP A 325 -14.88 -12.78 -10.13
CA ASP A 325 -15.29 -11.56 -10.81
C ASP A 325 -15.01 -10.39 -9.90
N ALA A 326 -14.06 -9.52 -10.29
CA ALA A 326 -13.74 -8.34 -9.52
C ALA A 326 -14.87 -7.29 -9.53
N ASN A 327 -15.85 -7.45 -10.44
CA ASN A 327 -17.09 -6.69 -10.49
C ASN A 327 -16.86 -5.16 -10.45
N GLN A 328 -15.99 -4.69 -11.34
CA GLN A 328 -15.55 -3.30 -11.42
C GLN A 328 -15.08 -2.97 -12.84
N PRO A 329 -15.01 -1.68 -13.22
CA PRO A 329 -14.41 -1.29 -14.49
C PRO A 329 -12.88 -1.40 -14.42
N VAL A 330 -12.29 -1.76 -15.56
CA VAL A 330 -10.84 -1.86 -15.81
C VAL A 330 -10.50 -1.10 -17.08
N LEU A 331 -9.25 -0.64 -17.24
CA LEU A 331 -8.84 -0.02 -18.51
C LEU A 331 -9.03 -0.99 -19.67
N ALA A 332 -9.57 -0.49 -20.78
CA ALA A 332 -9.70 -1.28 -21.99
C ALA A 332 -8.33 -1.73 -22.50
N ASP A 333 -7.36 -0.82 -22.42
CA ASP A 333 -5.95 -1.01 -22.74
C ASP A 333 -5.08 -0.34 -21.65
N PRO A 334 -4.20 -1.08 -20.98
CA PRO A 334 -3.39 -0.51 -19.91
C PRO A 334 -2.30 0.46 -20.41
N TYR A 335 -1.96 0.50 -21.70
CA TYR A 335 -0.96 1.47 -22.21
C TYR A 335 -1.57 2.77 -22.71
N VAL A 336 -2.88 2.85 -22.94
CA VAL A 336 -3.54 4.04 -23.48
C VAL A 336 -4.77 4.36 -22.67
N LEU A 337 -4.75 5.50 -22.00
CA LEU A 337 -5.85 5.94 -21.13
C LEU A 337 -7.13 6.29 -21.91
N TYR A 338 -7.01 6.61 -23.19
CA TYR A 338 -8.10 7.09 -24.05
C TYR A 338 -8.40 6.09 -25.18
N PRO A 339 -9.58 6.16 -25.82
CA PRO A 339 -9.91 5.30 -26.95
C PRO A 339 -8.97 5.55 -28.13
N ALA A 340 -8.31 4.50 -28.60
CA ALA A 340 -7.42 4.53 -29.75
C ALA A 340 -7.92 3.59 -30.86
N TYR A 341 -7.50 3.85 -32.09
CA TYR A 341 -7.75 2.99 -33.23
C TYR A 341 -6.78 1.81 -33.23
N SER A 342 -7.32 0.64 -33.56
CA SER A 342 -6.51 -0.53 -33.91
C SER A 342 -6.24 -0.58 -35.42
N VAL A 343 -5.39 -1.51 -35.86
CA VAL A 343 -5.13 -1.79 -37.27
C VAL A 343 -6.42 -2.08 -38.04
N GLY A 344 -7.33 -2.87 -37.47
CA GLY A 344 -8.61 -3.22 -38.08
C GLY A 344 -9.53 -2.02 -38.30
N ASP A 345 -9.35 -0.93 -37.53
CA ASP A 345 -10.15 0.29 -37.68
C ASP A 345 -9.62 1.25 -38.77
N LEU A 346 -8.41 1.03 -39.28
CA LEU A 346 -7.71 1.99 -40.16
C LEU A 346 -8.51 2.38 -41.41
N GLY A 347 -9.30 1.46 -41.96
CA GLY A 347 -10.13 1.69 -43.14
C GLY A 347 -11.17 2.81 -42.98
N ALA A 348 -11.51 3.19 -41.75
CA ALA A 348 -12.42 4.29 -41.43
C ALA A 348 -11.71 5.60 -41.01
N THR A 349 -10.39 5.67 -41.15
CA THR A 349 -9.58 6.79 -40.67
C THR A 349 -8.94 7.59 -41.81
N THR A 350 -8.21 8.66 -41.48
CA THR A 350 -7.39 9.42 -42.43
C THR A 350 -6.24 8.61 -43.03
N LEU A 351 -5.88 7.48 -42.41
CA LEU A 351 -4.84 6.55 -42.87
C LEU A 351 -5.43 5.34 -43.63
N ALA A 352 -6.66 5.44 -44.13
CA ALA A 352 -7.26 4.39 -44.94
C ALA A 352 -6.39 4.07 -46.17
N GLY A 353 -6.06 2.78 -46.35
CA GLY A 353 -5.20 2.31 -47.44
C GLY A 353 -3.70 2.32 -47.13
N TYR A 354 -3.30 2.60 -45.89
CA TYR A 354 -1.92 2.38 -45.44
C TYR A 354 -1.54 0.89 -45.54
N ASP A 355 -0.33 0.60 -46.02
CA ASP A 355 0.18 -0.77 -46.17
C ASP A 355 0.70 -1.28 -44.83
N VAL A 356 -0.13 -2.06 -44.14
CA VAL A 356 0.21 -2.63 -42.83
C VAL A 356 1.06 -3.90 -43.04
N PRO A 357 2.23 -4.04 -42.38
CA PRO A 357 3.10 -5.21 -42.52
C PRO A 357 2.38 -6.53 -42.21
N GLU A 358 2.72 -7.57 -42.98
CA GLU A 358 2.20 -8.93 -42.76
C GLU A 358 2.61 -9.46 -41.38
N GLY A 359 1.64 -9.93 -40.59
CA GLY A 359 1.87 -10.47 -39.25
C GLY A 359 1.52 -9.54 -38.09
N ILE A 360 1.13 -8.29 -38.36
CA ILE A 360 0.52 -7.42 -37.35
C ILE A 360 -0.96 -7.78 -37.19
N SER A 361 -1.40 -7.94 -35.95
CA SER A 361 -2.79 -8.24 -35.60
C SER A 361 -3.72 -7.07 -35.89
N ASP A 362 -4.95 -7.35 -36.34
CA ASP A 362 -6.01 -6.33 -36.51
C ASP A 362 -6.36 -5.63 -35.19
N ASP A 363 -6.07 -6.27 -34.05
CA ASP A 363 -6.28 -5.72 -32.70
C ASP A 363 -5.10 -4.85 -32.22
N ALA A 364 -4.00 -4.77 -32.96
CA ALA A 364 -2.83 -3.99 -32.56
C ALA A 364 -3.14 -2.49 -32.55
N VAL A 365 -2.74 -1.78 -31.49
CA VAL A 365 -2.92 -0.33 -31.35
C VAL A 365 -1.90 0.38 -32.23
N VAL A 366 -2.37 1.38 -32.98
CA VAL A 366 -1.56 2.14 -33.94
C VAL A 366 -0.96 3.38 -33.29
N TYR A 367 0.32 3.64 -33.56
CA TYR A 367 1.04 4.83 -33.11
C TYR A 367 1.50 5.67 -34.31
N VAL A 368 1.33 6.99 -34.22
CA VAL A 368 1.43 7.92 -35.37
C VAL A 368 2.45 9.03 -35.14
N ASP A 369 2.82 9.70 -36.22
CA ASP A 369 3.73 10.86 -36.21
C ASP A 369 3.12 12.10 -35.56
N ASP A 370 1.82 12.32 -35.78
CA ASP A 370 1.03 13.41 -35.19
C ASP A 370 -0.34 12.90 -34.73
N GLN A 371 -0.81 13.36 -33.58
CA GLN A 371 -2.04 12.85 -32.98
C GLN A 371 -3.29 13.53 -33.55
N GLU A 372 -3.21 14.81 -33.92
CA GLU A 372 -4.35 15.56 -34.45
C GLU A 372 -4.44 15.40 -35.97
N ASN A 373 -3.29 15.37 -36.65
CA ASN A 373 -3.20 15.29 -38.12
C ASN A 373 -2.21 14.21 -38.55
N PRO A 374 -2.50 12.92 -38.29
CA PRO A 374 -1.58 11.83 -38.60
C PRO A 374 -1.33 11.71 -40.10
N SER A 375 -0.06 11.56 -40.47
CA SER A 375 0.38 11.38 -41.86
C SER A 375 1.14 10.07 -42.09
N ALA A 376 1.68 9.48 -41.03
CA ALA A 376 2.41 8.22 -41.07
C ALA A 376 2.23 7.40 -39.77
N ILE A 377 2.32 6.08 -39.90
CA ILE A 377 2.43 5.17 -38.76
C ILE A 377 3.90 5.03 -38.37
N VAL A 378 4.22 5.22 -37.09
CA VAL A 378 5.58 5.07 -36.55
C VAL A 378 5.79 3.73 -35.84
N GLY A 379 4.71 3.05 -35.46
CA GLY A 379 4.77 1.72 -34.87
C GLY A 379 3.40 1.16 -34.45
N TYR A 380 3.43 -0.06 -33.94
CA TYR A 380 2.25 -0.80 -33.48
C TYR A 380 2.52 -1.44 -32.11
N ARG A 381 1.46 -1.76 -31.36
CA ARG A 381 1.57 -2.57 -30.13
C ARG A 381 0.45 -3.59 -30.00
N GLU A 382 0.83 -4.81 -29.65
CA GLU A 382 -0.09 -5.87 -29.25
C GLU A 382 0.20 -6.30 -27.81
N GLY A 383 -0.72 -6.03 -26.88
CA GLY A 383 -0.52 -6.30 -25.45
C GLY A 383 0.71 -5.55 -24.91
N THR A 384 1.79 -6.28 -24.61
CA THR A 384 3.05 -5.72 -24.12
C THR A 384 4.16 -5.69 -25.19
N THR A 385 3.90 -6.22 -26.39
CA THR A 385 4.89 -6.34 -27.47
C THR A 385 4.75 -5.16 -28.42
N TRP A 386 5.86 -4.47 -28.67
CA TRP A 386 5.92 -3.33 -29.58
C TRP A 386 6.53 -3.74 -30.90
N TYR A 387 6.10 -3.09 -31.97
CA TYR A 387 6.55 -3.33 -33.33
C TYR A 387 6.89 -2.00 -34.01
N THR A 388 7.96 -1.98 -34.80
CA THR A 388 8.29 -0.83 -35.65
C THR A 388 7.25 -0.67 -36.77
N ALA A 389 7.27 0.46 -37.49
CA ALA A 389 6.42 0.66 -38.67
C ALA A 389 6.57 -0.44 -39.75
N ASN A 390 7.71 -1.14 -39.78
CA ASN A 390 7.98 -2.27 -40.69
C ASN A 390 7.51 -3.63 -40.15
N GLY A 391 6.94 -3.68 -38.95
CA GLY A 391 6.44 -4.90 -38.31
C GLY A 391 7.49 -5.73 -37.58
N GLU A 392 8.70 -5.18 -37.37
CA GLU A 392 9.75 -5.85 -36.60
C GLU A 392 9.53 -5.63 -35.10
N VAL A 393 9.76 -6.66 -34.28
CA VAL A 393 9.63 -6.54 -32.81
C VAL A 393 10.64 -5.53 -32.28
N GLU A 394 10.14 -4.52 -31.56
CA GLU A 394 10.93 -3.50 -30.88
C GLU A 394 10.91 -3.77 -29.36
N ALA A 395 12.09 -3.97 -28.78
CA ALA A 395 12.23 -4.23 -27.34
C ALA A 395 12.18 -2.95 -26.50
N ASN A 396 12.53 -1.81 -27.10
CA ASN A 396 12.53 -0.50 -26.45
C ASN A 396 11.50 0.43 -27.11
N PRO A 397 10.30 0.59 -26.54
CA PRO A 397 9.25 1.43 -27.13
C PRO A 397 9.64 2.90 -27.27
N LYS A 398 10.66 3.36 -26.52
CA LYS A 398 11.23 4.69 -26.68
C LYS A 398 11.72 4.97 -28.10
N ASN A 399 12.22 3.96 -28.81
CA ASN A 399 12.65 4.12 -30.20
C ASN A 399 11.48 4.51 -31.12
N ILE A 400 10.26 4.04 -30.83
CA ILE A 400 9.04 4.44 -31.55
C ILE A 400 8.61 5.85 -31.13
N ALA A 401 8.61 6.14 -29.83
CA ALA A 401 8.25 7.44 -29.28
C ALA A 401 9.16 8.58 -29.79
N ASP A 402 10.47 8.33 -29.90
CA ASP A 402 11.45 9.33 -30.34
C ASP A 402 11.25 9.76 -31.81
N LEU A 403 10.57 8.94 -32.64
CA LEU A 403 10.26 9.30 -34.04
C LEU A 403 9.22 10.42 -34.16
N SER A 404 8.37 10.61 -33.14
CA SER A 404 7.28 11.59 -33.15
C SER A 404 7.37 12.64 -32.03
N GLY A 405 8.47 12.64 -31.27
CA GLY A 405 8.70 13.57 -30.16
C GLY A 405 7.97 13.19 -28.86
N GLY A 406 7.64 11.91 -28.70
CA GLY A 406 6.87 11.34 -27.59
C GLY A 406 5.90 10.28 -28.11
N ILE A 407 5.46 9.36 -27.26
CA ILE A 407 4.52 8.32 -27.71
C ILE A 407 3.16 8.93 -28.07
N LYS A 408 2.68 8.67 -29.29
CA LYS A 408 1.40 9.20 -29.81
C LYS A 408 0.52 8.06 -30.32
N PRO A 409 -0.36 7.49 -29.49
CA PRO A 409 -1.37 6.55 -29.98
C PRO A 409 -2.33 7.28 -30.93
N PHE A 410 -2.85 6.58 -31.93
CA PHE A 410 -3.85 7.14 -32.84
C PHE A 410 -5.21 7.20 -32.15
N LEU A 411 -5.47 8.30 -31.44
CA LEU A 411 -6.70 8.48 -30.67
C LEU A 411 -7.93 8.71 -31.57
N LYS A 412 -9.08 8.20 -31.13
CA LYS A 412 -10.37 8.45 -31.80
C LYS A 412 -10.78 9.93 -31.71
N ASN A 413 -10.52 10.55 -30.56
CA ASN A 413 -10.79 11.95 -30.28
C ASN A 413 -9.51 12.62 -29.74
N PRO A 414 -8.66 13.19 -30.62
CA PRO A 414 -7.36 13.72 -30.22
C PRO A 414 -7.37 15.16 -29.68
N GLY A 415 -8.48 15.89 -29.80
CA GLY A 415 -8.58 17.27 -29.34
C GLY A 415 -8.56 17.38 -27.82
N ILE A 416 -7.88 18.39 -27.27
CA ILE A 416 -7.62 18.54 -25.82
C ILE A 416 -8.90 18.49 -24.96
N GLU A 417 -10.00 19.08 -25.43
CA GLU A 417 -11.27 19.08 -24.70
C GLU A 417 -12.03 17.75 -24.80
N ASP A 418 -11.86 17.03 -25.91
CA ASP A 418 -12.50 15.74 -26.16
C ASP A 418 -11.71 14.57 -25.55
N GLN A 419 -10.40 14.77 -25.36
CA GLN A 419 -9.46 13.80 -24.81
C GLN A 419 -9.38 13.87 -23.28
N LYS A 420 -10.55 13.89 -22.63
CA LYS A 420 -10.69 13.89 -21.17
C LYS A 420 -11.48 12.66 -20.75
N LEU A 421 -11.11 12.03 -19.64
CA LEU A 421 -11.84 10.91 -19.05
C LEU A 421 -13.27 11.29 -18.69
N ALA A 422 -13.54 12.55 -18.37
CA ALA A 422 -14.91 13.05 -18.20
C ALA A 422 -15.80 12.83 -19.43
N VAL A 423 -15.20 12.75 -20.63
CA VAL A 423 -15.86 12.49 -21.92
C VAL A 423 -15.71 11.02 -22.31
N THR A 424 -14.50 10.46 -22.20
CA THR A 424 -14.17 9.16 -22.80
C THR A 424 -14.30 7.96 -21.86
N ALA A 425 -14.61 8.13 -20.57
CA ALA A 425 -14.57 7.04 -19.57
C ALA A 425 -15.36 5.79 -19.98
N ASN A 426 -16.50 5.94 -20.66
CA ASN A 426 -17.32 4.81 -21.09
C ASN A 426 -16.66 3.94 -22.18
N GLU A 427 -15.69 4.49 -22.93
CA GLU A 427 -14.92 3.77 -23.95
C GLU A 427 -13.52 3.41 -23.46
N SER A 428 -12.91 4.26 -22.62
CA SER A 428 -11.61 4.02 -21.99
C SER A 428 -11.61 2.83 -21.03
N PHE A 429 -12.76 2.52 -20.43
CA PHE A 429 -12.92 1.44 -19.47
C PHE A 429 -13.93 0.41 -19.96
N LYS A 430 -13.69 -0.85 -19.61
CA LYS A 430 -14.58 -1.98 -19.82
C LYS A 430 -14.82 -2.71 -18.49
N ASP A 431 -15.87 -3.50 -18.41
CA ASP A 431 -16.08 -4.35 -17.22
C ASP A 431 -15.01 -5.45 -17.13
N TYR A 432 -14.61 -5.79 -15.90
CA TYR A 432 -13.70 -6.90 -15.65
C TYR A 432 -14.26 -8.20 -16.24
N THR A 433 -13.46 -8.90 -17.05
CA THR A 433 -13.83 -10.20 -17.59
C THR A 433 -13.72 -11.27 -16.49
N PRO A 434 -14.80 -11.95 -16.09
CA PRO A 434 -14.75 -12.97 -15.04
C PRO A 434 -13.77 -14.09 -15.37
N GLN A 435 -12.94 -14.46 -14.40
CA GLN A 435 -11.94 -15.52 -14.54
C GLN A 435 -12.54 -16.84 -14.08
N VAL A 436 -12.65 -17.79 -15.01
CA VAL A 436 -13.09 -19.16 -14.72
C VAL A 436 -11.87 -20.08 -14.72
N THR A 437 -11.63 -20.77 -13.61
CA THR A 437 -10.56 -21.75 -13.48
C THR A 437 -11.11 -23.13 -13.17
N VAL A 438 -10.62 -24.14 -13.90
CA VAL A 438 -10.90 -25.54 -13.64
C VAL A 438 -9.72 -26.13 -12.88
N SER A 439 -10.00 -26.67 -11.70
CA SER A 439 -9.06 -27.15 -10.71
C SER A 439 -9.28 -28.64 -10.45
N PRO A 440 -8.68 -29.54 -11.25
CA PRO A 440 -8.68 -30.97 -10.97
C PRO A 440 -7.92 -31.27 -9.67
N ARG A 441 -8.33 -32.34 -9.00
CA ARG A 441 -7.70 -32.93 -7.82
C ARG A 441 -7.71 -34.43 -8.00
N ILE A 442 -6.55 -35.01 -8.22
CA ILE A 442 -6.40 -36.44 -8.45
C ILE A 442 -5.39 -36.92 -7.44
N SER A 443 -5.78 -37.88 -6.61
CA SER A 443 -4.85 -38.60 -5.75
C SER A 443 -5.17 -40.08 -5.80
N PHE A 444 -4.14 -40.90 -5.77
CA PHE A 444 -4.29 -42.34 -5.67
C PHE A 444 -3.28 -42.90 -4.67
N GLN A 445 -3.70 -43.95 -3.98
CA GLN A 445 -2.91 -44.69 -3.01
C GLN A 445 -3.00 -46.17 -3.37
N PHE A 446 -1.84 -46.79 -3.54
CA PHE A 446 -1.70 -48.19 -3.91
C PHE A 446 -0.92 -48.92 -2.82
N PRO A 447 -1.58 -49.76 -2.00
CA PRO A 447 -0.88 -50.69 -1.11
C PRO A 447 -0.16 -51.74 -1.97
N ILE A 448 1.17 -51.68 -1.98
CA ILE A 448 2.03 -52.67 -2.66
C ILE A 448 2.06 -53.97 -1.86
N SER A 449 1.94 -53.87 -0.52
CA SER A 449 1.81 -54.98 0.42
C SER A 449 1.16 -54.50 1.72
N ASP A 450 0.98 -55.40 2.69
CA ASP A 450 0.53 -55.06 4.05
C ASP A 450 1.49 -54.08 4.79
N GLU A 451 2.70 -53.89 4.25
CA GLU A 451 3.76 -53.09 4.87
C GLU A 451 4.22 -51.92 3.99
N ALA A 452 3.76 -51.82 2.75
CA ALA A 452 4.26 -50.85 1.79
C ALA A 452 3.12 -50.22 1.00
N GLU A 453 3.13 -48.89 0.89
CA GLU A 453 2.11 -48.11 0.21
C GLU A 453 2.78 -47.05 -0.67
N PHE A 454 2.37 -46.98 -1.93
CA PHE A 454 2.70 -45.89 -2.83
C PHE A 454 1.55 -44.88 -2.85
N PHE A 455 1.86 -43.59 -2.92
CA PHE A 455 0.85 -42.56 -3.09
C PHE A 455 1.35 -41.49 -4.05
N ALA A 456 0.41 -40.87 -4.77
CA ALA A 456 0.69 -39.67 -5.54
C ALA A 456 -0.53 -38.76 -5.56
N HIS A 457 -0.30 -37.46 -5.72
CA HIS A 457 -1.36 -36.50 -6.00
C HIS A 457 -0.94 -35.45 -7.03
N TYR A 458 -1.96 -34.90 -7.66
CA TYR A 458 -1.92 -33.80 -8.59
C TYR A 458 -3.12 -32.90 -8.30
N ASP A 459 -2.87 -31.62 -8.04
CA ASP A 459 -3.93 -30.66 -7.83
C ASP A 459 -3.59 -29.25 -8.33
N ILE A 460 -4.62 -28.53 -8.77
CA ILE A 460 -4.53 -27.11 -9.11
C ILE A 460 -5.28 -26.30 -8.06
N MET A 461 -4.58 -25.39 -7.40
CA MET A 461 -5.12 -24.42 -6.46
C MET A 461 -5.12 -23.02 -7.06
N VAL A 462 -6.09 -22.19 -6.64
CA VAL A 462 -6.23 -20.81 -7.11
C VAL A 462 -6.34 -19.88 -5.91
N GLN A 463 -5.64 -18.75 -5.97
CA GLN A 463 -5.70 -17.69 -4.97
C GLN A 463 -6.19 -16.39 -5.60
N ARG A 464 -7.21 -15.78 -4.99
CA ARG A 464 -7.78 -14.51 -5.43
C ARG A 464 -6.75 -13.37 -5.28
N PRO A 465 -6.79 -12.33 -6.14
CA PRO A 465 -5.98 -11.13 -5.96
C PRO A 465 -6.21 -10.48 -4.59
N ASP A 466 -5.18 -9.80 -4.07
CA ASP A 466 -5.31 -8.99 -2.87
C ASP A 466 -6.22 -7.77 -3.15
N PRO A 467 -7.33 -7.59 -2.41
CA PRO A 467 -8.23 -6.44 -2.57
C PRO A 467 -7.53 -5.08 -2.48
N GLY A 468 -6.45 -4.98 -1.69
CA GLY A 468 -5.70 -3.74 -1.49
C GLY A 468 -4.99 -3.24 -2.76
N VAL A 469 -4.77 -4.10 -3.74
CA VAL A 469 -4.10 -3.74 -5.01
C VAL A 469 -4.86 -4.15 -6.27
N ASN A 470 -6.00 -4.83 -6.12
CA ASN A 470 -6.91 -5.16 -7.21
C ASN A 470 -8.08 -4.17 -7.34
N ARG A 471 -8.30 -3.25 -6.39
CA ARG A 471 -9.44 -2.33 -6.48
C ARG A 471 -9.24 -1.22 -7.51
N MET A 472 -10.27 -0.96 -8.32
CA MET A 472 -10.41 0.24 -9.14
C MET A 472 -10.42 1.52 -8.29
N ASN A 473 -9.68 2.53 -8.75
CA ASN A 473 -9.67 3.87 -8.17
C ASN A 473 -9.72 4.93 -9.28
N PRO A 474 -10.89 5.51 -9.59
CA PRO A 474 -11.02 6.53 -10.64
C PRO A 474 -10.11 7.73 -10.42
N ILE A 475 -9.81 8.08 -9.16
CA ILE A 475 -8.90 9.19 -8.81
C ILE A 475 -7.48 8.94 -9.33
N THR A 476 -7.01 7.69 -9.29
CA THR A 476 -5.67 7.34 -9.79
C THR A 476 -5.58 7.59 -11.30
N PHE A 477 -6.62 7.25 -12.07
CA PHE A 477 -6.63 7.49 -13.51
C PHE A 477 -6.80 8.98 -13.86
N LEU A 478 -7.58 9.71 -13.06
CA LEU A 478 -7.66 11.17 -13.16
C LEU A 478 -6.30 11.85 -12.86
N GLN A 479 -5.52 11.32 -11.90
CA GLN A 479 -4.16 11.79 -11.65
C GLN A 479 -3.23 11.51 -12.84
N LEU A 480 -3.32 10.32 -13.45
CA LEU A 480 -2.56 9.99 -14.67
C LEU A 480 -2.89 10.93 -15.84
N GLU A 481 -4.17 11.26 -16.05
CA GLU A 481 -4.60 12.27 -17.03
C GLU A 481 -3.91 13.62 -16.80
N ASN A 482 -3.75 14.04 -15.54
CA ASN A 482 -3.08 15.28 -15.15
C ASN A 482 -1.53 15.15 -15.10
N GLY A 483 -0.97 14.09 -15.71
CA GLY A 483 0.48 13.86 -15.75
C GLY A 483 1.10 13.38 -14.44
N ASN A 484 0.30 13.07 -13.43
CA ASN A 484 0.77 12.57 -12.15
C ASN A 484 0.75 11.04 -12.12
N ASN A 485 1.92 10.44 -12.32
CA ASN A 485 2.16 8.99 -12.34
C ASN A 485 2.73 8.44 -11.03
N GLY A 486 2.45 9.11 -9.90
CA GLY A 486 3.08 8.82 -8.63
C GLY A 486 3.01 7.34 -8.20
N GLY A 487 3.96 6.92 -7.35
CA GLY A 487 3.90 5.65 -6.63
C GLY A 487 3.82 4.37 -7.47
N LEU A 488 3.49 3.26 -6.81
CA LEU A 488 3.15 1.99 -7.43
C LEU A 488 1.63 1.86 -7.40
N LEU A 489 0.99 1.77 -8.56
CA LEU A 489 -0.46 1.80 -8.69
C LEU A 489 -1.09 0.41 -8.55
N SER A 490 -2.32 0.38 -8.06
CA SER A 490 -3.17 -0.82 -8.08
C SER A 490 -3.54 -1.18 -9.52
N ASN A 491 -3.83 -2.46 -9.78
CA ASN A 491 -4.32 -2.91 -11.08
C ASN A 491 -5.71 -3.58 -10.96
N PRO A 492 -6.76 -2.93 -11.49
CA PRO A 492 -8.12 -3.45 -11.47
C PRO A 492 -8.31 -4.77 -12.22
N ASP A 493 -7.42 -5.08 -13.17
CA ASP A 493 -7.48 -6.25 -14.05
C ASP A 493 -6.63 -7.44 -13.56
N LEU A 494 -6.21 -7.46 -12.28
CA LEU A 494 -5.45 -8.60 -11.75
C LEU A 494 -6.28 -9.89 -11.81
N LYS A 495 -5.59 -10.96 -12.21
CA LYS A 495 -6.10 -12.32 -12.30
C LYS A 495 -5.73 -13.12 -11.05
N PRO A 496 -6.54 -14.13 -10.67
CA PRO A 496 -6.17 -15.07 -9.62
C PRO A 496 -4.84 -15.78 -9.93
N GLN A 497 -4.02 -16.00 -8.89
CA GLN A 497 -2.77 -16.75 -9.00
C GLN A 497 -3.08 -18.24 -9.01
N ARG A 498 -2.33 -19.02 -9.78
CA ARG A 498 -2.52 -20.48 -9.88
C ARG A 498 -1.30 -21.22 -9.34
N THR A 499 -1.55 -22.26 -8.54
CA THR A 499 -0.54 -23.17 -8.03
C THR A 499 -0.87 -24.58 -8.49
N THR A 500 0.03 -25.19 -9.27
CA THR A 500 -0.06 -26.59 -9.67
C THR A 500 0.90 -27.41 -8.81
N ASP A 501 0.38 -28.39 -8.10
CA ASP A 501 1.15 -29.22 -7.16
C ASP A 501 1.17 -30.68 -7.63
N TYR A 502 2.35 -31.30 -7.53
CA TYR A 502 2.60 -32.70 -7.81
C TYR A 502 3.37 -33.30 -6.65
N GLU A 503 2.89 -34.39 -6.05
CA GLU A 503 3.66 -35.18 -5.09
C GLU A 503 3.61 -36.66 -5.47
N ILE A 504 4.75 -37.32 -5.29
CA ILE A 504 4.88 -38.77 -5.38
C ILE A 504 5.62 -39.26 -4.14
N GLY A 505 5.18 -40.36 -3.56
CA GLY A 505 5.85 -40.90 -2.41
C GLY A 505 5.53 -42.36 -2.10
N PHE A 506 6.26 -42.84 -1.12
CA PHE A 506 6.30 -44.22 -0.70
C PHE A 506 6.36 -44.27 0.82
N ARG A 507 5.52 -45.12 1.43
CA ARG A 507 5.47 -45.37 2.86
C ARG A 507 5.78 -46.84 3.10
N GLN A 508 6.72 -47.11 3.99
CA GLN A 508 7.13 -48.45 4.39
C GLN A 508 7.02 -48.58 5.90
N LYS A 509 6.28 -49.59 6.37
CA LYS A 509 6.35 -50.11 7.72
C LYS A 509 7.70 -50.82 7.89
N LEU A 510 8.48 -50.40 8.89
CA LEU A 510 9.78 -51.01 9.21
C LEU A 510 9.65 -52.10 10.28
N ASN A 511 8.71 -51.93 11.20
CA ASN A 511 8.24 -52.91 12.17
C ASN A 511 6.86 -52.48 12.71
N ASP A 512 6.27 -53.23 13.64
CA ASP A 512 4.93 -52.94 14.19
C ASP A 512 4.78 -51.55 14.83
N ASN A 513 5.90 -50.94 15.22
CA ASN A 513 5.93 -49.66 15.90
C ASN A 513 6.56 -48.54 15.08
N SER A 514 7.10 -48.77 13.88
CA SER A 514 7.77 -47.72 13.12
C SER A 514 7.53 -47.77 11.62
N ALA A 515 7.50 -46.59 11.01
CA ALA A 515 7.30 -46.39 9.58
C ALA A 515 8.21 -45.29 9.04
N LEU A 516 8.58 -45.43 7.77
CA LEU A 516 9.32 -44.45 6.98
C LEU A 516 8.46 -43.99 5.81
N LYS A 517 8.31 -42.69 5.61
CA LYS A 517 7.69 -42.07 4.45
C LYS A 517 8.75 -41.27 3.69
N LEU A 518 8.87 -41.52 2.40
CA LEU A 518 9.71 -40.79 1.47
C LEU A 518 8.80 -40.14 0.43
N SER A 519 8.99 -38.86 0.13
CA SER A 519 8.27 -38.21 -0.97
C SER A 519 9.12 -37.21 -1.72
N ALA A 520 8.76 -36.98 -2.97
CA ALA A 520 9.27 -35.92 -3.82
C ALA A 520 8.09 -35.07 -4.28
N PHE A 521 8.27 -33.75 -4.28
CA PHE A 521 7.23 -32.82 -4.70
C PHE A 521 7.76 -31.76 -5.66
N TYR A 522 6.87 -31.30 -6.53
CA TYR A 522 7.09 -30.19 -7.44
C TYR A 522 5.86 -29.31 -7.46
N ARG A 523 6.05 -28.03 -7.17
CA ARG A 523 5.02 -26.99 -7.19
C ARG A 523 5.40 -25.93 -8.20
N GLU A 524 4.48 -25.60 -9.08
CA GLU A 524 4.59 -24.48 -10.00
C GLU A 524 3.56 -23.40 -9.64
N MET A 525 4.02 -22.18 -9.45
CA MET A 525 3.19 -21.00 -9.19
C MET A 525 3.24 -20.10 -10.43
N ARG A 526 2.07 -19.78 -11.00
CA ARG A 526 1.92 -18.92 -12.17
C ARG A 526 0.95 -17.78 -11.89
N ASP A 527 1.00 -16.79 -12.76
CA ASP A 527 0.20 -15.56 -12.67
C ASP A 527 0.43 -14.85 -11.33
N MET A 528 1.64 -14.98 -10.76
CA MET A 528 1.98 -14.29 -9.52
C MET A 528 2.02 -12.78 -9.77
N MET A 529 1.51 -12.03 -8.79
CA MET A 529 1.47 -10.58 -8.86
C MET A 529 2.89 -10.00 -8.74
N GLN A 530 3.22 -9.01 -9.56
CA GLN A 530 4.49 -8.28 -9.54
C GLN A 530 4.30 -6.83 -10.00
N SER A 531 5.18 -5.92 -9.60
CA SER A 531 5.24 -4.57 -10.18
C SER A 531 5.70 -4.62 -11.64
N PHE A 532 5.00 -3.89 -12.50
CA PHE A 532 5.24 -3.80 -13.93
C PHE A 532 5.29 -2.34 -14.38
N SER A 533 6.29 -1.99 -15.20
CA SER A 533 6.35 -0.68 -15.84
C SER A 533 5.57 -0.67 -17.15
N PHE A 534 4.60 0.22 -17.27
CA PHE A 534 3.92 0.58 -18.51
C PHE A 534 4.71 1.71 -19.19
N THR A 535 5.90 1.39 -19.66
CA THR A 535 6.81 2.33 -20.34
C THR A 535 6.21 2.78 -21.66
N GLU A 536 6.30 4.09 -21.93
CA GLU A 536 5.62 4.75 -23.06
C GLU A 536 4.09 4.51 -23.06
N ALA A 537 3.49 4.41 -21.87
CA ALA A 537 2.05 4.56 -21.75
C ALA A 537 1.64 6.04 -21.94
N TYR A 538 0.46 6.25 -22.49
CA TYR A 538 -0.09 7.57 -22.79
C TYR A 538 -1.27 7.87 -21.85
N PRO A 539 -1.33 9.07 -21.24
CA PRO A 539 -0.50 10.25 -21.49
C PRO A 539 0.83 10.29 -20.72
N VAL A 540 1.02 9.38 -19.76
CA VAL A 540 2.23 9.33 -18.93
C VAL A 540 2.62 7.89 -18.62
N THR A 541 3.92 7.59 -18.66
CA THR A 541 4.47 6.29 -18.21
C THR A 541 4.16 6.10 -16.73
N TYR A 542 3.71 4.91 -16.33
CA TYR A 542 3.40 4.61 -14.94
C TYR A 542 3.77 3.17 -14.55
N ILE A 543 3.74 2.89 -13.25
CA ILE A 543 4.05 1.57 -12.71
C ILE A 543 2.83 1.06 -11.94
N ALA A 544 2.37 -0.14 -12.25
CA ALA A 544 1.29 -0.79 -11.50
C ALA A 544 1.58 -2.27 -11.24
N PHE A 545 0.73 -2.94 -10.46
CA PHE A 545 0.80 -4.41 -10.33
C PHE A 545 0.35 -5.11 -11.63
N GLY A 546 0.84 -6.32 -11.89
CA GLY A 546 0.41 -7.18 -12.99
C GLY A 546 0.71 -8.66 -12.72
N ASN A 547 0.08 -9.57 -13.45
CA ASN A 547 0.30 -11.02 -13.34
C ASN A 547 1.39 -11.47 -14.32
N LEU A 548 2.65 -11.47 -13.87
CA LEU A 548 3.81 -11.74 -14.74
C LEU A 548 4.84 -12.68 -14.10
N ASP A 549 4.80 -12.78 -12.78
CA ASP A 549 5.78 -13.52 -11.99
C ASP A 549 5.42 -15.01 -11.98
N PHE A 550 6.45 -15.84 -11.86
CA PHE A 550 6.33 -17.28 -11.71
C PHE A 550 7.36 -17.77 -10.70
N GLY A 551 7.04 -18.89 -10.06
CA GLY A 551 7.93 -19.55 -9.12
C GLY A 551 7.78 -21.06 -9.17
N THR A 552 8.83 -21.75 -8.76
CA THR A 552 8.85 -23.20 -8.61
C THR A 552 9.39 -23.58 -7.26
N VAL A 553 8.77 -24.56 -6.61
CA VAL A 553 9.29 -25.16 -5.37
C VAL A 553 9.40 -26.66 -5.60
N LYS A 554 10.60 -27.21 -5.46
CA LYS A 554 10.84 -28.64 -5.62
C LYS A 554 11.61 -29.18 -4.44
N GLY A 555 11.33 -30.40 -4.04
CA GLY A 555 12.00 -30.96 -2.88
C GLY A 555 11.74 -32.42 -2.61
N TYR A 556 12.39 -32.90 -1.56
CA TYR A 556 12.28 -34.24 -1.04
C TYR A 556 11.97 -34.18 0.45
N THR A 557 11.08 -35.05 0.92
CA THR A 557 10.73 -35.19 2.33
C THR A 557 11.00 -36.59 2.81
N ILE A 558 11.62 -36.70 3.99
CA ILE A 558 11.83 -37.94 4.72
C ILE A 558 11.12 -37.79 6.06
N GLN A 559 10.18 -38.67 6.33
CA GLN A 559 9.43 -38.71 7.59
C GLN A 559 9.61 -40.08 8.25
N TYR A 560 10.01 -40.06 9.52
CA TYR A 560 10.12 -41.23 10.36
C TYR A 560 9.14 -41.14 11.53
N ASP A 561 8.31 -42.16 11.67
CA ASP A 561 7.34 -42.30 12.75
C ASP A 561 7.69 -43.50 13.61
N LEU A 562 7.77 -43.29 14.92
CA LEU A 562 7.88 -44.31 15.94
C LEU A 562 6.69 -44.16 16.90
N ARG A 563 5.77 -45.12 16.83
CA ARG A 563 4.73 -45.34 17.84
C ARG A 563 5.38 -45.62 19.18
N ARG A 564 4.62 -45.37 20.26
CA ARG A 564 5.12 -45.52 21.63
C ARG A 564 5.72 -46.92 21.83
N THR A 565 7.05 -46.98 21.89
CA THR A 565 7.82 -48.20 22.11
C THR A 565 8.57 -48.05 23.43
N GLY A 566 8.18 -48.84 24.42
CA GLY A 566 8.51 -48.54 25.81
C GLY A 566 7.97 -47.15 26.19
N ASN A 567 8.86 -46.24 26.57
CA ASN A 567 8.48 -44.90 27.02
C ASN A 567 8.59 -43.84 25.92
N VAL A 568 9.10 -44.17 24.73
CA VAL A 568 9.46 -43.18 23.70
C VAL A 568 8.45 -43.22 22.55
N ARG A 569 8.01 -42.03 22.11
CA ARG A 569 7.37 -41.80 20.81
C ARG A 569 8.20 -40.75 20.07
N LEU A 570 8.36 -40.91 18.76
CA LEU A 570 9.11 -39.99 17.93
C LEU A 570 8.39 -39.77 16.60
N ASN A 571 8.33 -38.52 16.15
CA ASN A 571 8.02 -38.13 14.78
C ASN A 571 9.15 -37.20 14.33
N ALA A 572 9.84 -37.55 13.25
CA ALA A 572 10.93 -36.75 12.71
C ALA A 572 10.71 -36.53 11.22
N ASN A 573 10.76 -35.27 10.79
CA ASN A 573 10.58 -34.86 9.40
C ASN A 573 11.82 -34.07 8.96
N TYR A 574 12.33 -34.40 7.79
CA TYR A 574 13.38 -33.66 7.11
C TYR A 574 12.92 -33.31 5.71
N THR A 575 13.04 -32.05 5.35
CA THR A 575 12.72 -31.56 4.00
C THR A 575 13.97 -30.90 3.40
N LEU A 576 14.32 -31.33 2.20
CA LEU A 576 15.24 -30.65 1.29
C LEU A 576 14.42 -29.93 0.24
N GLN A 577 14.43 -28.60 0.19
CA GLN A 577 13.69 -27.83 -0.81
C GLN A 577 14.57 -26.84 -1.58
N PHE A 578 14.12 -26.48 -2.78
CA PHE A 578 14.65 -25.41 -3.60
C PHE A 578 13.46 -24.59 -4.10
N ALA A 579 13.40 -23.33 -3.69
CA ALA A 579 12.38 -22.37 -4.11
C ALA A 579 13.00 -21.25 -4.95
N ASP A 580 12.67 -21.21 -6.23
CA ASP A 580 13.22 -20.28 -7.22
C ASP A 580 12.09 -19.60 -8.01
N GLY A 581 12.21 -18.32 -8.35
CA GLY A 581 11.21 -17.59 -9.14
C GLY A 581 11.68 -16.22 -9.63
N THR A 582 10.81 -15.44 -10.28
CA THR A 582 11.17 -14.11 -10.82
C THR A 582 10.96 -12.96 -9.82
N GLY A 583 10.31 -13.22 -8.67
CA GLY A 583 10.13 -12.28 -7.57
C GLY A 583 9.80 -12.95 -6.23
N SER A 584 10.28 -12.37 -5.13
CA SER A 584 10.04 -12.86 -3.75
C SER A 584 8.80 -12.25 -3.09
N SER A 585 8.23 -11.24 -3.73
CA SER A 585 7.05 -10.49 -3.29
C SER A 585 6.46 -9.74 -4.49
N SER A 586 5.22 -9.28 -4.35
CA SER A 586 4.55 -8.47 -5.37
C SER A 586 5.24 -7.13 -5.67
N THR A 587 6.14 -6.68 -4.79
CA THR A 587 6.89 -5.43 -4.93
C THR A 587 8.36 -5.63 -5.31
N SER A 588 8.84 -6.88 -5.44
CA SER A 588 10.25 -7.19 -5.68
C SER A 588 10.81 -6.58 -6.96
N GLY A 589 9.96 -6.35 -7.97
CA GLY A 589 10.31 -5.71 -9.24
C GLY A 589 10.24 -4.18 -9.26
N ALA A 590 9.76 -3.53 -8.20
CA ALA A 590 9.41 -2.09 -8.26
C ALA A 590 10.60 -1.18 -8.61
N ASN A 591 11.80 -1.49 -8.15
CA ASN A 591 12.99 -0.69 -8.48
C ASN A 591 13.50 -0.91 -9.91
N ILE A 592 13.30 -2.10 -10.48
CA ILE A 592 13.60 -2.39 -11.89
C ILE A 592 12.55 -1.73 -12.78
N ALA A 593 11.26 -1.81 -12.40
CA ALA A 593 10.21 -1.09 -13.11
C ALA A 593 10.45 0.43 -13.12
N ARG A 594 11.00 0.99 -12.03
CA ARG A 594 11.40 2.41 -11.94
C ARG A 594 12.64 2.78 -12.73
N SER A 595 13.48 1.82 -13.14
CA SER A 595 14.71 2.13 -13.87
C SER A 595 14.46 2.43 -15.36
N GLY A 596 13.21 2.32 -15.82
CA GLY A 596 12.84 2.53 -17.23
C GLY A 596 13.37 1.44 -18.17
N GLN A 597 13.98 0.38 -17.63
CA GLN A 597 14.45 -0.75 -18.41
C GLN A 597 13.28 -1.69 -18.75
N PRO A 598 13.36 -2.44 -19.86
CA PRO A 598 12.38 -3.48 -20.16
C PRO A 598 12.24 -4.41 -18.96
N ASN A 599 11.03 -4.90 -18.68
CA ASN A 599 10.74 -5.75 -17.52
C ASN A 599 11.55 -7.06 -17.58
N LEU A 600 12.80 -7.01 -17.10
CA LEU A 600 13.79 -8.09 -17.12
C LEU A 600 13.33 -9.23 -16.22
N ARG A 601 13.22 -10.43 -16.77
CA ARG A 601 12.87 -11.65 -16.03
C ARG A 601 14.08 -12.55 -15.93
N TYR A 602 14.48 -12.86 -14.70
CA TYR A 602 15.50 -13.88 -14.42
C TYR A 602 15.15 -14.61 -13.13
N ILE A 603 15.48 -15.91 -13.09
CA ILE A 603 15.14 -16.80 -11.98
C ILE A 603 16.14 -16.57 -10.84
N LEU A 604 15.61 -16.37 -9.64
CA LEU A 604 16.35 -16.10 -8.42
C LEU A 604 15.83 -16.96 -7.25
N PRO A 605 16.67 -17.25 -6.24
CA PRO A 605 16.19 -17.87 -5.01
C PRO A 605 15.13 -16.99 -4.34
N LEU A 606 14.01 -17.60 -3.95
CA LEU A 606 12.94 -16.91 -3.25
C LEU A 606 13.35 -16.61 -1.80
N SER A 607 12.86 -15.51 -1.22
CA SER A 607 13.26 -15.04 0.12
C SER A 607 12.89 -16.01 1.24
N TYR A 608 11.99 -16.95 0.97
CA TYR A 608 11.55 -18.01 1.87
C TYR A 608 12.19 -19.37 1.56
N ASP A 609 13.20 -19.43 0.71
CA ASP A 609 13.92 -20.67 0.37
C ASP A 609 14.81 -21.17 1.52
N SER A 610 14.30 -22.04 2.39
CA SER A 610 15.11 -22.75 3.37
C SER A 610 15.45 -24.15 2.88
N ARG A 611 16.69 -24.36 2.44
CA ARG A 611 17.12 -25.62 1.81
C ARG A 611 16.92 -26.84 2.69
N HIS A 612 17.34 -26.76 3.95
CA HIS A 612 17.22 -27.84 4.92
C HIS A 612 16.27 -27.43 6.03
N GLN A 613 15.23 -28.23 6.25
CA GLN A 613 14.29 -28.07 7.35
C GLN A 613 14.20 -29.38 8.11
N VAL A 614 14.31 -29.33 9.43
CA VAL A 614 14.19 -30.48 10.33
C VAL A 614 13.18 -30.13 11.41
N VAL A 615 12.14 -30.95 11.53
CA VAL A 615 11.16 -30.88 12.62
C VAL A 615 11.10 -32.23 13.30
N MET A 616 11.42 -32.27 14.59
CA MET A 616 11.40 -33.49 15.39
C MET A 616 10.56 -33.27 16.63
N ASN A 617 9.61 -34.17 16.87
CA ASN A 617 8.81 -34.23 18.09
C ASN A 617 9.05 -35.57 18.80
N MET A 618 9.58 -35.51 20.02
CA MET A 618 9.88 -36.69 20.85
C MET A 618 9.17 -36.57 22.18
N ASP A 619 8.30 -37.53 22.51
CA ASP A 619 7.65 -37.63 23.82
C ASP A 619 8.17 -38.86 24.55
N TYR A 620 8.89 -38.63 25.65
CA TYR A 620 9.22 -39.64 26.63
C TYR A 620 8.18 -39.62 27.74
N ARG A 621 7.53 -40.75 28.05
CA ARG A 621 6.49 -40.82 29.07
C ARG A 621 6.48 -42.14 29.80
N TYR A 622 6.41 -42.09 31.13
CA TYR A 622 6.16 -43.27 31.95
C TYR A 622 4.69 -43.66 31.91
N GLY A 623 4.41 -44.95 31.73
CA GLY A 623 3.06 -45.50 31.79
C GLY A 623 2.44 -45.43 33.18
N GLY A 624 1.12 -45.47 33.25
CA GLY A 624 0.36 -45.64 34.48
C GLY A 624 0.17 -47.12 34.84
N GLY A 625 -0.09 -47.39 36.12
CA GLY A 625 -0.49 -48.71 36.60
C GLY A 625 0.56 -49.80 36.29
N PRO A 626 0.14 -50.97 35.79
CA PRO A 626 1.05 -52.07 35.46
C PRO A 626 2.11 -51.74 34.41
N ALA A 627 1.89 -50.71 33.57
CA ALA A 627 2.83 -50.29 32.54
C ALA A 627 3.96 -49.37 33.07
N TYR A 628 3.96 -49.04 34.37
CA TYR A 628 5.01 -48.22 34.96
C TYR A 628 6.32 -48.99 35.10
N ASN A 629 7.37 -48.49 34.46
CA ASN A 629 8.73 -49.04 34.50
C ASN A 629 9.77 -48.02 35.01
N GLY A 630 9.32 -46.97 35.72
CA GLY A 630 10.18 -45.94 36.28
C GLY A 630 10.66 -46.22 37.71
N PRO A 631 11.42 -45.29 38.30
CA PRO A 631 11.96 -45.45 39.66
C PRO A 631 10.87 -45.47 40.73
N VAL A 632 10.95 -46.45 41.64
CA VAL A 632 10.09 -46.53 42.82
C VAL A 632 10.88 -46.05 44.04
N TRP A 633 10.41 -44.96 44.65
CA TRP A 633 11.00 -44.40 45.87
C TRP A 633 10.04 -44.53 47.03
N PHE A 634 10.50 -45.07 48.17
CA PHE A 634 9.69 -45.30 49.36
C PHE A 634 8.38 -46.07 49.08
N GLY A 635 8.43 -47.03 48.15
CA GLY A 635 7.27 -47.81 47.70
C GLY A 635 6.30 -47.06 46.79
N LYS A 636 6.59 -45.81 46.39
CA LYS A 636 5.73 -44.98 45.53
C LYS A 636 6.30 -44.84 44.12
N ARG A 637 5.41 -44.91 43.11
CA ARG A 637 5.72 -44.68 41.69
C ARG A 637 5.77 -43.18 41.40
N VAL A 638 6.84 -42.52 41.84
CA VAL A 638 6.91 -41.05 41.88
C VAL A 638 6.76 -40.41 40.49
N LEU A 639 7.22 -41.08 39.42
CA LEU A 639 7.15 -40.58 38.05
C LEU A 639 6.00 -41.19 37.23
N GLU A 640 5.05 -41.87 37.85
CA GLU A 640 3.88 -42.41 37.15
C GLU A 640 3.15 -41.30 36.38
N ASN A 641 2.83 -41.57 35.10
CA ASN A 641 2.21 -40.62 34.16
C ASN A 641 2.98 -39.29 33.98
N ALA A 642 4.26 -39.25 34.33
CA ALA A 642 5.13 -38.12 34.04
C ALA A 642 5.70 -38.26 32.62
N GLY A 643 5.79 -37.12 31.91
CA GLY A 643 6.30 -37.05 30.56
C GLY A 643 7.20 -35.84 30.33
N LEU A 644 8.06 -35.97 29.32
CA LEU A 644 8.87 -34.91 28.74
C LEU A 644 8.70 -34.96 27.23
N ASN A 645 8.10 -33.91 26.68
CA ASN A 645 7.97 -33.70 25.25
C ASN A 645 9.01 -32.69 24.76
N LEU A 646 9.75 -33.01 23.71
CA LEU A 646 10.73 -32.15 23.07
C LEU A 646 10.32 -31.89 21.63
N VAL A 647 10.30 -30.63 21.22
CA VAL A 647 10.08 -30.20 19.84
C VAL A 647 11.33 -29.46 19.37
N VAL A 648 12.02 -30.04 18.38
CA VAL A 648 13.20 -29.45 17.75
C VAL A 648 12.80 -28.93 16.38
N ASN A 649 13.16 -27.67 16.11
CA ASN A 649 13.04 -27.05 14.79
C ASN A 649 14.42 -26.53 14.38
N ALA A 650 14.94 -27.01 13.25
CA ALA A 650 16.20 -26.54 12.68
C ALA A 650 15.99 -26.19 11.21
N ASN A 651 16.37 -24.97 10.81
CA ASN A 651 16.26 -24.53 9.42
C ASN A 651 17.56 -23.90 8.97
N SER A 652 18.00 -24.25 7.77
CA SER A 652 19.05 -23.50 7.08
C SER A 652 18.58 -22.06 6.82
N GLY A 653 19.53 -21.13 6.75
CA GLY A 653 19.19 -19.71 6.57
C GLY A 653 18.56 -19.41 5.22
N THR A 654 17.57 -18.53 5.25
CA THR A 654 16.88 -18.04 4.08
C THR A 654 17.71 -16.99 3.33
N PRO A 655 17.44 -16.76 2.03
CA PRO A 655 18.18 -15.80 1.24
C PRO A 655 17.92 -14.33 1.62
N TYR A 656 18.92 -13.47 1.43
CA TYR A 656 18.81 -12.02 1.49
C TYR A 656 19.73 -11.35 0.44
N THR A 657 19.45 -10.08 0.12
CA THR A 657 20.30 -9.31 -0.80
C THR A 657 21.32 -8.46 -0.05
N ARG A 658 22.59 -8.57 -0.42
CA ARG A 658 23.68 -7.73 0.12
C ARG A 658 23.76 -6.38 -0.59
N ARG A 659 24.21 -5.33 0.11
CA ARG A 659 24.40 -3.97 -0.45
C ARG A 659 25.89 -3.60 -0.52
N VAL A 660 26.25 -2.67 -1.43
CA VAL A 660 27.65 -2.28 -1.69
C VAL A 660 28.13 -1.24 -0.68
N LEU A 661 27.21 -0.39 -0.21
CA LEU A 661 27.50 0.74 0.65
C LEU A 661 26.61 0.69 1.89
N ALA A 662 27.17 1.08 3.03
CA ALA A 662 26.39 1.43 4.21
C ALA A 662 25.49 2.64 3.91
N TYR A 663 24.33 2.69 4.54
CA TYR A 663 23.37 3.79 4.42
C TYR A 663 22.65 3.95 5.75
N GLY A 664 22.25 5.18 6.07
CA GLY A 664 21.58 5.48 7.33
C GLY A 664 20.19 4.87 7.39
N LEU A 665 19.65 4.64 8.60
CA LEU A 665 18.28 4.16 8.80
C LEU A 665 17.22 5.06 8.12
N THR A 666 17.54 6.33 7.91
CA THR A 666 16.68 7.35 7.28
C THR A 666 16.99 7.59 5.81
N ASP A 667 18.05 7.00 5.27
CA ASP A 667 18.50 7.24 3.90
C ASP A 667 17.71 6.39 2.90
N ALA A 668 17.55 6.93 1.70
CA ALA A 668 17.03 6.15 0.58
C ALA A 668 17.99 4.99 0.24
N GLN A 669 17.42 3.83 -0.13
CA GLN A 669 18.16 2.60 -0.39
C GLN A 669 19.26 2.78 -1.46
N THR A 670 20.47 2.32 -1.16
CA THR A 670 21.65 2.38 -2.06
C THR A 670 21.71 1.21 -3.05
N PRO A 671 22.54 1.28 -4.11
CA PRO A 671 22.71 0.20 -5.08
C PRO A 671 23.11 -1.15 -4.47
N MET A 672 22.65 -2.25 -5.09
CA MET A 672 22.80 -3.64 -4.61
C MET A 672 24.16 -4.23 -4.98
N THR A 673 24.67 -5.18 -4.18
CA THR A 673 25.85 -5.99 -4.52
C THR A 673 25.41 -7.31 -5.11
N GLY A 674 25.81 -7.60 -6.35
CA GLY A 674 25.53 -8.89 -6.99
C GLY A 674 24.05 -9.14 -7.25
N ASN A 675 23.63 -10.41 -7.18
CA ASN A 675 22.26 -10.83 -7.48
C ASN A 675 21.33 -10.67 -6.28
N ILE A 676 20.06 -10.38 -6.56
CA ILE A 676 18.97 -10.42 -5.57
C ILE A 676 18.96 -11.79 -4.89
N ASN A 677 18.85 -11.82 -3.56
CA ASN A 677 18.82 -13.04 -2.75
C ASN A 677 20.06 -13.95 -2.92
N GLY A 678 21.22 -13.36 -3.27
CA GLY A 678 22.47 -14.09 -3.45
C GLY A 678 23.19 -14.49 -2.16
N SER A 679 22.86 -13.90 -1.01
CA SER A 679 23.44 -14.23 0.30
C SER A 679 22.43 -14.96 1.18
N ARG A 680 22.87 -15.64 2.26
CA ARG A 680 21.97 -16.38 3.17
C ARG A 680 22.20 -16.03 4.63
N LEU A 681 21.12 -16.04 5.39
CA LEU A 681 21.16 -15.92 6.84
C LEU A 681 21.90 -17.12 7.48
N PRO A 682 22.30 -17.00 8.76
CA PRO A 682 22.75 -18.15 9.54
C PRO A 682 21.66 -19.22 9.72
N TRP A 683 22.06 -20.42 10.12
CA TRP A 683 21.11 -21.45 10.53
C TRP A 683 20.32 -21.01 11.76
N SER A 684 19.05 -21.41 11.81
CA SER A 684 18.19 -21.27 12.98
C SER A 684 17.95 -22.63 13.64
N PHE A 685 18.01 -22.65 14.96
CA PHE A 685 17.80 -23.82 15.80
C PHE A 685 17.00 -23.45 17.04
N ARG A 686 15.91 -24.18 17.29
CA ARG A 686 15.07 -23.98 18.47
C ARG A 686 14.61 -25.31 19.03
N VAL A 687 14.77 -25.45 20.34
CA VAL A 687 14.25 -26.58 21.12
C VAL A 687 13.23 -26.06 22.11
N ASP A 688 12.01 -26.56 22.02
CA ASP A 688 10.96 -26.34 23.00
C ASP A 688 10.75 -27.64 23.79
N ALA A 689 10.55 -27.53 25.10
CA ALA A 689 10.32 -28.68 25.98
C ALA A 689 9.04 -28.47 26.80
N THR A 690 8.28 -29.54 27.02
CA THR A 690 7.16 -29.54 27.96
C THR A 690 7.33 -30.74 28.88
N ALA A 691 7.60 -30.49 30.16
CA ALA A 691 7.60 -31.52 31.19
C ALA A 691 6.25 -31.48 31.91
N ASN A 692 5.59 -32.63 32.06
CA ASN A 692 4.28 -32.70 32.67
C ASN A 692 4.12 -33.93 33.55
N LYS A 693 3.20 -33.87 34.50
CA LYS A 693 2.76 -35.02 35.29
C LYS A 693 1.25 -35.00 35.41
N VAL A 694 0.64 -36.13 35.13
CA VAL A 694 -0.81 -36.31 35.18
C VAL A 694 -1.17 -37.23 36.34
N TRP A 695 -2.19 -36.84 37.10
CA TRP A 695 -2.85 -37.69 38.09
C TRP A 695 -4.25 -37.98 37.56
N ASN A 696 -4.54 -39.25 37.34
CA ASN A 696 -5.87 -39.69 36.91
C ASN A 696 -6.65 -40.13 38.14
N PHE A 697 -7.93 -39.76 38.20
CA PHE A 697 -8.84 -40.15 39.27
C PHE A 697 -10.00 -40.96 38.67
N ASN A 698 -10.34 -42.08 39.30
CA ASN A 698 -11.40 -42.96 38.81
C ASN A 698 -12.77 -42.66 39.47
N GLU A 699 -12.80 -41.78 40.48
CA GLU A 699 -13.99 -41.46 41.26
C GLU A 699 -14.06 -39.94 41.54
N GLY A 700 -15.25 -39.34 41.41
CA GLY A 700 -15.52 -37.93 41.66
C GLY A 700 -15.71 -37.07 40.39
N PRO A 701 -15.97 -35.75 40.55
CA PRO A 701 -16.21 -34.80 39.44
C PRO A 701 -14.92 -34.33 38.75
N LEU A 702 -13.80 -35.00 38.99
CA LEU A 702 -12.50 -34.67 38.42
C LEU A 702 -11.97 -35.92 37.75
N SER A 703 -11.79 -35.88 36.43
CA SER A 703 -11.27 -37.00 35.65
C SER A 703 -9.74 -37.05 35.68
N ASN A 704 -9.07 -35.90 35.60
CA ASN A 704 -7.62 -35.81 35.72
C ASN A 704 -7.14 -34.42 36.21
N PHE A 705 -5.94 -34.42 36.75
CA PHE A 705 -5.19 -33.21 37.10
C PHE A 705 -3.81 -33.29 36.45
N GLU A 706 -3.39 -32.25 35.74
CA GLU A 706 -2.07 -32.15 35.11
C GLU A 706 -1.35 -30.90 35.60
N ILE A 707 -0.11 -31.08 36.06
CA ILE A 707 0.84 -29.98 36.22
C ILE A 707 1.83 -30.06 35.06
N TYR A 708 2.09 -28.93 34.40
CA TYR A 708 3.09 -28.88 33.34
C TYR A 708 3.95 -27.61 33.42
N VAL A 709 5.21 -27.78 33.01
CA VAL A 709 6.16 -26.71 32.77
C VAL A 709 6.54 -26.75 31.30
N GLN A 710 6.18 -25.71 30.56
CA GLN A 710 6.58 -25.52 29.17
C GLN A 710 7.74 -24.51 29.11
N MET A 711 8.86 -24.95 28.56
CA MET A 711 10.04 -24.14 28.29
C MET A 711 10.18 -23.96 26.79
N LEU A 712 9.93 -22.74 26.31
CA LEU A 712 10.14 -22.37 24.91
C LEU A 712 11.57 -21.84 24.74
N ASN A 713 12.27 -22.27 23.70
CA ASN A 713 13.68 -21.97 23.43
C ASN A 713 14.58 -22.34 24.63
N VAL A 714 14.59 -23.63 25.00
CA VAL A 714 15.29 -24.19 26.17
C VAL A 714 16.77 -23.77 26.20
N LEU A 715 17.42 -23.79 25.04
CA LEU A 715 18.83 -23.45 24.88
C LEU A 715 19.10 -21.94 24.90
N ASN A 716 18.05 -21.11 24.91
CA ASN A 716 18.15 -19.67 24.78
C ASN A 716 18.96 -19.25 23.55
N THR A 717 18.84 -20.01 22.46
CA THR A 717 19.53 -19.74 21.19
C THR A 717 18.96 -18.45 20.60
N GLN A 718 19.84 -17.50 20.28
CA GLN A 718 19.47 -16.24 19.64
C GLN A 718 19.51 -16.42 18.12
N ASN A 719 18.42 -16.92 17.55
CA ASN A 719 18.33 -17.15 16.11
C ASN A 719 18.19 -15.82 15.37
N VAL A 720 18.96 -15.65 14.30
CA VAL A 720 18.92 -14.46 13.45
C VAL A 720 17.78 -14.60 12.44
N LEU A 721 16.80 -13.69 12.50
CA LEU A 721 15.64 -13.63 11.60
C LEU A 721 15.83 -12.65 10.43
N GLY A 722 16.77 -11.71 10.57
CA GLY A 722 17.13 -10.75 9.54
C GLY A 722 18.46 -10.08 9.86
N VAL A 723 19.07 -9.44 8.87
CA VAL A 723 20.37 -8.77 9.00
C VAL A 723 20.37 -7.44 8.27
N TYR A 724 21.27 -6.54 8.66
CA TYR A 724 21.55 -5.34 7.90
C TYR A 724 22.25 -5.71 6.59
N PRO A 725 21.71 -5.28 5.43
CA PRO A 725 22.17 -5.77 4.12
C PRO A 725 23.63 -5.48 3.76
N TYR A 726 24.26 -4.46 4.33
CA TYR A 726 25.65 -4.11 4.02
C TYR A 726 26.64 -5.03 4.74
N THR A 727 26.54 -5.10 6.08
CA THR A 727 27.42 -5.88 6.95
C THR A 727 27.09 -7.38 6.96
N GLY A 728 25.81 -7.73 6.76
CA GLY A 728 25.29 -9.07 7.05
C GLY A 728 25.15 -9.37 8.54
N SER A 729 25.30 -8.36 9.41
CA SER A 729 25.14 -8.47 10.86
C SER A 729 23.71 -8.10 11.26
N PRO A 730 23.10 -8.76 12.26
CA PRO A 730 21.81 -8.35 12.82
C PRO A 730 21.91 -7.17 13.81
N SER A 731 23.11 -6.66 14.08
CA SER A 731 23.36 -5.68 15.16
C SER A 731 24.11 -4.43 14.72
N ASP A 732 24.62 -4.42 13.50
CA ASP A 732 25.43 -3.33 12.97
C ASP A 732 25.12 -3.14 11.49
N ASP A 733 24.72 -1.95 11.08
CA ASP A 733 24.49 -1.60 9.68
C ASP A 733 25.73 -1.03 8.98
N GLY A 734 26.79 -0.76 9.74
CA GLY A 734 28.04 -0.17 9.28
C GLY A 734 27.95 1.32 8.98
N TYR A 735 26.81 1.99 9.22
CA TYR A 735 26.62 3.39 8.84
C TYR A 735 27.46 4.32 9.70
N LEU A 736 27.38 4.21 11.03
CA LEU A 736 28.10 5.11 11.94
C LEU A 736 29.61 5.03 11.77
N SER A 737 30.16 3.92 11.30
CA SER A 737 31.59 3.74 11.02
C SER A 737 32.00 4.07 9.58
N SER A 738 31.03 4.28 8.68
CA SER A 738 31.27 4.61 7.28
C SER A 738 31.74 6.06 7.08
N PRO A 739 32.47 6.38 5.99
CA PRO A 739 32.80 7.76 5.64
C PRO A 739 31.57 8.68 5.53
N GLN A 740 30.45 8.16 5.02
CA GLN A 740 29.19 8.90 4.88
C GLN A 740 28.60 9.24 6.25
N GLY A 741 28.49 8.25 7.14
CA GLY A 741 27.98 8.46 8.50
C GLY A 741 28.89 9.38 9.31
N GLN A 742 30.22 9.25 9.20
CA GLN A 742 31.16 10.15 9.86
C GLN A 742 31.02 11.61 9.39
N ASN A 743 30.77 11.85 8.10
CA ASN A 743 30.43 13.18 7.61
C ASN A 743 29.09 13.66 8.17
N ALA A 744 28.04 12.83 8.14
CA ALA A 744 26.72 13.20 8.63
C ALA A 744 26.73 13.58 10.12
N ILE A 745 27.51 12.88 10.94
CA ILE A 745 27.70 13.15 12.38
C ILE A 745 28.30 14.53 12.63
N GLN A 746 29.24 14.99 11.79
CA GLN A 746 29.91 16.29 11.96
C GLN A 746 28.96 17.48 11.83
N PHE A 747 27.84 17.32 11.11
CA PHE A 747 26.83 18.37 10.92
C PHE A 747 25.66 18.28 11.90
N GLN A 748 25.70 17.36 12.87
CA GLN A 748 24.66 17.25 13.89
C GLN A 748 24.89 18.23 15.03
N ALA A 749 23.79 18.76 15.60
CA ALA A 749 23.83 19.63 16.77
C ALA A 749 24.56 18.98 17.98
N SER A 750 24.50 17.64 18.10
CA SER A 750 25.28 16.88 19.06
C SER A 750 25.64 15.51 18.47
N ALA A 751 26.92 15.32 18.16
CA ALA A 751 27.44 14.06 17.60
C ALA A 751 27.17 12.86 18.52
N GLN A 752 27.38 13.03 19.83
CA GLN A 752 27.15 11.98 20.82
C GLN A 752 25.66 11.60 20.90
N SER A 753 24.78 12.59 20.99
CA SER A 753 23.33 12.35 21.07
C SER A 753 22.81 11.67 19.81
N PHE A 754 23.31 12.08 18.63
CA PHE A 754 22.99 11.42 17.38
C PHE A 754 23.41 9.95 17.39
N ALA A 755 24.67 9.65 17.74
CA ALA A 755 25.18 8.28 17.76
C ALA A 755 24.40 7.39 18.76
N ASP A 756 24.08 7.91 19.95
CA ASP A 756 23.32 7.17 20.95
C ASP A 756 21.89 6.88 20.49
N LEU A 757 21.18 7.89 19.98
CA LEU A 757 19.82 7.73 19.46
C LEU A 757 19.78 6.85 18.21
N TYR A 758 20.82 6.90 17.37
CA TYR A 758 20.98 6.02 16.22
C TYR A 758 21.16 4.57 16.67
N ASN A 759 22.06 4.30 17.62
CA ASN A 759 22.29 2.96 18.15
C ASN A 759 21.03 2.37 18.81
N ILE A 760 20.22 3.20 19.49
CA ILE A 760 18.93 2.76 20.03
C ILE A 760 17.96 2.40 18.90
N SER A 761 17.90 3.20 17.83
CA SER A 761 17.06 2.91 16.67
C SER A 761 17.56 1.69 15.87
N LEU A 762 18.87 1.44 15.89
CA LEU A 762 19.53 0.29 15.27
C LEU A 762 19.28 -0.99 16.08
N ALA A 763 19.04 -0.90 17.39
CA ALA A 763 18.74 -2.05 18.23
C ALA A 763 17.33 -2.59 17.94
N ASN A 764 17.19 -3.36 16.86
CA ASN A 764 15.93 -3.93 16.42
C ASN A 764 15.76 -5.38 16.95
N PRO A 765 14.97 -5.61 18.01
CA PRO A 765 14.75 -6.96 18.54
C PRO A 765 14.02 -7.89 17.55
N GLY A 766 13.36 -7.33 16.53
CA GLY A 766 12.70 -8.10 15.46
C GLY A 766 13.65 -8.88 14.56
N LEU A 767 14.95 -8.57 14.60
CA LEU A 767 15.99 -9.32 13.89
C LEU A 767 16.38 -10.63 14.59
N PHE A 768 15.85 -10.90 15.79
CA PHE A 768 16.16 -12.08 16.56
C PHE A 768 14.90 -12.85 16.98
N SER A 769 15.03 -14.16 17.17
CA SER A 769 13.97 -14.96 17.78
C SER A 769 13.76 -14.57 19.25
N LEU A 770 12.53 -14.74 19.73
CA LEU A 770 12.20 -14.51 21.14
C LEU A 770 13.12 -15.31 22.09
N PRO A 771 13.50 -14.72 23.24
CA PRO A 771 14.33 -15.38 24.24
C PRO A 771 13.59 -16.56 24.89
N ARG A 772 14.31 -17.31 25.74
CA ARG A 772 13.72 -18.39 26.53
C ARG A 772 12.54 -17.90 27.35
N ARG A 773 11.41 -18.63 27.28
CA ARG A 773 10.22 -18.36 28.10
C ARG A 773 9.80 -19.61 28.83
N ILE A 774 9.47 -19.48 30.11
CA ILE A 774 8.99 -20.57 30.95
C ILE A 774 7.55 -20.28 31.32
N ARG A 775 6.68 -21.27 31.14
CA ARG A 775 5.26 -21.22 31.47
C ARG A 775 4.96 -22.38 32.41
N LEU A 776 4.47 -22.06 33.60
CA LEU A 776 3.88 -23.04 34.52
C LEU A 776 2.38 -23.02 34.29
N GLY A 777 1.77 -24.20 34.21
CA GLY A 777 0.33 -24.32 34.06
C GLY A 777 -0.24 -25.55 34.75
N LEU A 778 -1.53 -25.48 34.97
CA LEU A 778 -2.35 -26.53 35.55
C LEU A 778 -3.48 -26.81 34.55
N ARG A 779 -3.82 -28.08 34.33
CA ARG A 779 -5.05 -28.47 33.63
C ARG A 779 -5.85 -29.38 34.52
N ILE A 780 -7.17 -29.19 34.47
CA ILE A 780 -8.13 -29.94 35.25
C ILE A 780 -9.14 -30.51 34.25
N GLY A 781 -9.17 -31.82 34.14
CA GLY A 781 -10.28 -32.52 33.50
C GLY A 781 -11.42 -32.64 34.49
N LEU A 782 -12.58 -32.08 34.15
CA LEU A 782 -13.84 -32.28 34.87
C LEU A 782 -14.54 -33.54 34.37
#